data_AF-A0AAV9FRY4-F1
#
_entry.id   AF-A0AAV9FRY4-F1
#
_cell.length_a   1.000
_cell.length_b   1.000
_cell.length_c   1.000
_cell.angle_alpha   90.00
_cell.angle_beta   90.00
_cell.angle_gamma   90.00
#
_symmetry.space_group_name_H-M   'P 1'
#
loop_
_entity.id
_entity.type
_entity.pdbx_description
1 polymer ?
#
loop_
_entity_poly.entity_id
_entity_poly.type
_entity_poly.pdbx_seq_one_letter_code
_entity_poly.pdbx_strand_id
1 'polypeptide(L)'
;MNSIFFFPIRHHSVSASLALQKYINDLRPSIILIEGPYDFNPKLEELFLPHTLPIAIYSVIRDEQGISKGAYYPFCNYSPEWIALQTAKSLKIPARFIDLPWADLCSIKSLSEKPNAKTLQLYNDEPFWNNNFILALCKKMGVSNFHDLWDELFEINRLTQIDEYKEQVTLFCNYALKENNHSEEIVQAREAFMTHQIRLAQTQFTSPILVVTGGYHSYTLQEKISKPPQTDELFWVNQEEKFYDREISLTPYSNSRLNATNGYTSGIPSPGFYDFVWESFQKQESFNHRPLVQKILSVFRKKGYRIASADRIACETMSRALADLRGHKNIWKKDLIDGFRATIIKDEIARDVRHILLDCISEVMEGDRIGRLAEGTSLPPIFFDIETTLKKLNLLAKRETRILELNLTDLEQREQSKILHRLYLLEIAGYTFLEGTDMISRKDLEKIREKWNISMKTEFHSSCIEASRYGATLSEAAAGVLNQRIRSEIDPELAAACLVDAALAGLGKHLTFLLKQFSDIIPIAGDFLKMCSALKHISYLYKYDEVIILENRESLEGIFRESYLRCLNLLDRLGATSSDGLKLAQGVQTIVQTYQHFAEPLKLSLEEIRGVFSRLGIDLKIDPFVRGAVCGGLNLIDEQPILDQLNSFYDPIELGDFLSGFFLIARETAQRDKTLLTALNIRISELSHSEFLEALPALRMAFTFFTPREKYKIGQNLFEIIQPPLGKLSDYENQETILRAIEFERILFETASKYGIRTTYYEDI
;
A
#
# COMPACT_ATOMS: atom_id res chain seq x y z
N MET A 1 23.45 -4.40 50.13
CA MET A 1 22.67 -4.96 49.01
C MET A 1 22.18 -3.78 48.19
N ASN A 2 22.52 -3.73 46.90
CA ASN A 2 22.06 -2.64 46.04
C ASN A 2 20.54 -2.69 45.92
N SER A 3 19.86 -1.62 46.31
CA SER A 3 18.41 -1.52 46.19
C SER A 3 18.04 -1.20 44.74
N ILE A 4 17.48 -2.18 44.04
CA ILE A 4 16.90 -2.00 42.70
C ILE A 4 15.46 -1.52 42.88
N PHE A 5 15.10 -0.46 42.18
CA PHE A 5 13.76 0.09 42.13
C PHE A 5 13.22 -0.05 40.72
N PHE A 6 12.00 -0.57 40.59
CA PHE A 6 11.28 -0.64 39.32
C PHE A 6 10.22 0.47 39.27
N PHE A 7 10.12 1.12 38.11
CA PHE A 7 9.06 2.07 37.80
C PHE A 7 8.34 1.62 36.52
N PRO A 8 7.13 1.03 36.64
CA PRO A 8 6.38 0.57 35.49
C PRO A 8 5.76 1.74 34.75
N ILE A 9 5.85 1.70 33.41
CA ILE A 9 5.27 2.74 32.54
C ILE A 9 4.34 2.14 31.50
N ARG A 10 3.51 2.99 30.92
CA ARG A 10 2.97 2.79 29.57
C ARG A 10 3.66 3.79 28.66
N HIS A 11 4.08 3.33 27.48
CA HIS A 11 4.65 4.20 26.45
C HIS A 11 3.70 5.38 26.18
N HIS A 12 4.26 6.58 26.09
CA HIS A 12 3.51 7.82 25.81
C HIS A 12 2.42 8.17 26.85
N SER A 13 2.54 7.72 28.11
CA SER A 13 1.67 8.16 29.21
C SER A 13 2.16 9.49 29.81
N VAL A 14 1.26 10.48 29.86
CA VAL A 14 1.54 11.80 30.46
C VAL A 14 1.70 11.67 31.97
N SER A 15 0.80 10.94 32.62
CA SER A 15 0.82 10.76 34.06
C SER A 15 2.03 9.96 34.52
N ALA A 16 2.41 8.91 33.79
CA ALA A 16 3.64 8.15 34.02
C ALA A 16 4.87 9.07 33.93
N SER A 17 4.96 9.90 32.88
CA SER A 17 6.06 10.85 32.68
C SER A 17 6.22 11.84 33.84
N LEU A 18 5.11 12.46 34.28
CA LEU A 18 5.14 13.41 35.39
C LEU A 18 5.51 12.73 36.73
N ALA A 19 4.99 11.52 36.97
CA ALA A 19 5.30 10.76 38.18
C ALA A 19 6.76 10.27 38.20
N LEU A 20 7.25 9.77 37.06
CA LEU A 20 8.62 9.28 36.90
C LEU A 20 9.64 10.41 37.08
N GLN A 21 9.39 11.59 36.49
CA GLN A 21 10.26 12.75 36.66
C GLN A 21 10.42 13.12 38.14
N LYS A 22 9.31 13.16 38.89
CA LYS A 22 9.35 13.43 40.33
C LYS A 22 10.09 12.31 41.08
N TYR A 23 9.80 11.05 40.74
CA TYR A 23 10.44 9.90 41.37
C TYR A 23 11.97 9.88 41.19
N ILE A 24 12.47 10.21 40.00
CA ILE A 24 13.92 10.31 39.73
C ILE A 24 14.55 11.43 40.58
N ASN A 25 13.87 12.58 40.70
CA ASN A 25 14.36 13.70 41.49
C ASN A 25 14.45 13.38 42.99
N ASP A 26 13.49 12.60 43.50
CA ASP A 26 13.42 12.19 44.90
C ASP A 26 14.41 11.05 45.21
N LEU A 27 14.49 10.03 44.33
CA LEU A 27 15.32 8.84 44.53
C LEU A 27 16.82 9.11 44.30
N ARG A 28 17.16 9.99 43.33
CA ARG A 28 18.54 10.25 42.88
C ARG A 28 19.36 8.96 42.66
N PRO A 29 18.91 8.07 41.75
CA PRO A 29 19.60 6.80 41.52
C PRO A 29 21.01 7.03 40.95
N SER A 30 21.89 6.06 41.15
CA SER A 30 23.24 6.09 40.56
C SER A 30 23.27 5.76 39.07
N ILE A 31 22.23 5.10 38.57
CA ILE A 31 22.02 4.81 37.15
C ILE A 31 20.53 4.60 36.88
N ILE A 32 20.09 5.01 35.69
CA ILE A 32 18.74 4.77 35.18
C ILE A 32 18.83 3.82 33.98
N LEU A 33 18.20 2.65 34.10
CA LEU A 33 18.09 1.65 33.05
C LEU A 33 16.72 1.78 32.39
N ILE A 34 16.68 1.91 31.07
CA ILE A 34 15.48 2.29 30.32
C ILE A 34 15.20 1.22 29.27
N GLU A 35 13.93 0.82 29.11
CA GLU A 35 13.51 0.00 27.99
C GLU A 35 13.72 0.75 26.67
N GLY A 36 14.60 0.20 25.84
CA GLY A 36 14.97 0.74 24.54
C GLY A 36 16.15 -0.05 23.96
N PRO A 37 16.49 0.18 22.68
CA PRO A 37 17.43 -0.66 21.95
C PRO A 37 18.85 -0.52 22.50
N TYR A 38 19.40 -1.61 23.07
CA TYR A 38 20.73 -1.61 23.68
C TYR A 38 21.85 -1.23 22.70
N ASP A 39 21.72 -1.61 21.42
CA ASP A 39 22.65 -1.29 20.33
C ASP A 39 22.68 0.21 19.98
N PHE A 40 21.75 1.02 20.51
CA PHE A 40 21.80 2.48 20.40
C PHE A 40 22.65 3.16 21.47
N ASN A 41 23.04 2.47 22.56
CA ASN A 41 23.83 3.05 23.65
C ASN A 41 25.11 3.80 23.20
N PRO A 42 25.88 3.33 22.20
CA PRO A 42 27.06 4.08 21.71
C PRO A 42 26.74 5.46 21.11
N LYS A 43 25.49 5.68 20.68
CA LYS A 43 24.98 6.92 20.09
C LYS A 43 24.05 7.70 21.03
N LEU A 44 23.99 7.34 22.32
CA LEU A 44 23.04 7.92 23.28
C LEU A 44 23.14 9.45 23.37
N GLU A 45 24.34 10.01 23.21
CA GLU A 45 24.58 11.46 23.19
C GLU A 45 23.82 12.19 22.07
N GLU A 46 23.46 11.51 20.97
CA GLU A 46 22.67 12.11 19.90
C GLU A 46 21.28 12.51 20.41
N LEU A 47 20.62 11.70 21.26
CA LEU A 47 19.30 12.02 21.83
C LEU A 47 19.29 13.25 22.76
N PHE A 48 20.47 13.72 23.13
CA PHE A 48 20.65 14.89 23.99
C PHE A 48 20.84 16.19 23.20
N LEU A 49 20.87 16.14 21.87
CA LEU A 49 20.86 17.30 20.99
C LEU A 49 19.48 18.00 21.02
N PRO A 50 19.39 19.29 20.61
CA PRO A 50 18.15 20.08 20.68
C PRO A 50 17.14 19.71 19.57
N HIS A 51 16.66 18.48 19.58
CA HIS A 51 15.65 17.98 18.64
C HIS A 51 14.29 18.65 18.86
N THR A 52 13.49 18.70 17.79
CA THR A 52 12.04 18.93 17.90
C THR A 52 11.35 17.58 17.88
N LEU A 53 10.55 17.25 18.89
CA LEU A 53 9.82 15.98 18.97
C LEU A 53 8.49 16.03 18.16
N PRO A 54 7.97 14.88 17.69
CA PRO A 54 8.44 13.50 17.95
C PRO A 54 9.52 13.01 17.00
N ILE A 55 10.47 12.23 17.51
CA ILE A 55 11.52 11.53 16.74
C ILE A 55 11.49 10.04 17.08
N ALA A 56 12.16 9.19 16.32
CA ALA A 56 12.28 7.77 16.64
C ALA A 56 13.71 7.29 16.42
N ILE A 57 14.12 6.27 17.17
CA ILE A 57 15.24 5.42 16.76
C ILE A 57 14.69 4.44 15.72
N TYR A 58 15.39 4.32 14.60
CA TYR A 58 15.08 3.38 13.53
C TYR A 58 16.24 2.39 13.41
N SER A 59 15.95 1.11 13.65
CA SER A 59 16.91 0.00 13.52
C SER A 59 16.55 -0.84 12.30
N VAL A 60 17.55 -1.18 11.50
CA VAL A 60 17.42 -1.95 10.27
C VAL A 60 18.41 -3.09 10.29
N ILE A 61 17.94 -4.24 9.83
CA ILE A 61 18.81 -5.36 9.47
C ILE A 61 18.63 -5.73 8.01
N ARG A 62 19.71 -6.24 7.43
CA ARG A 62 19.69 -6.96 6.15
C ARG A 62 20.33 -8.33 6.36
N ASP A 63 19.63 -9.36 5.91
CA ASP A 63 20.18 -10.71 5.89
C ASP A 63 21.08 -10.95 4.67
N GLU A 64 21.77 -12.09 4.65
CA GLU A 64 22.61 -12.52 3.52
C GLU A 64 21.83 -12.65 2.21
N GLN A 65 20.50 -12.79 2.31
CA GLN A 65 19.56 -12.88 1.19
C GLN A 65 19.01 -11.50 0.80
N GLY A 66 19.59 -10.39 1.30
CA GLY A 66 19.18 -9.02 0.96
C GLY A 66 17.77 -8.65 1.38
N ILE A 67 17.10 -9.46 2.21
CA ILE A 67 15.80 -9.11 2.79
C ILE A 67 16.07 -8.17 3.95
N SER A 68 15.47 -6.98 3.87
CA SER A 68 15.60 -5.97 4.91
C SER A 68 14.39 -6.00 5.85
N LYS A 69 14.63 -5.82 7.16
CA LYS A 69 13.58 -5.64 8.17
C LYS A 69 13.92 -4.42 9.04
N GLY A 70 12.94 -3.57 9.30
CA GLY A 70 13.11 -2.36 10.12
C GLY A 70 12.17 -2.32 11.34
N ALA A 71 12.57 -1.60 12.38
CA ALA A 71 11.77 -1.35 13.57
C ALA A 71 11.95 0.08 14.13
N TYR A 72 10.87 0.63 14.72
CA TYR A 72 10.85 1.97 15.33
C TYR A 72 10.73 1.94 16.84
N TYR A 73 11.42 2.88 17.48
CA TYR A 73 11.31 3.22 18.89
C TYR A 73 11.02 4.72 19.01
N PRO A 74 9.75 5.15 18.97
CA PRO A 74 9.39 6.55 18.92
C PRO A 74 9.40 7.24 20.29
N PHE A 75 9.76 8.52 20.29
CA PHE A 75 9.75 9.42 21.43
C PHE A 75 8.91 10.66 21.13
N CYS A 76 8.08 11.05 22.10
CA CYS A 76 7.32 12.30 22.11
C CYS A 76 7.61 13.06 23.41
N ASN A 77 7.10 14.30 23.52
CA ASN A 77 7.41 15.17 24.66
C ASN A 77 7.00 14.58 26.02
N TYR A 78 6.03 13.66 26.01
CA TYR A 78 5.46 12.99 27.17
C TYR A 78 5.74 11.47 27.14
N SER A 79 6.77 11.02 26.43
CA SER A 79 7.29 9.66 26.54
C SER A 79 8.06 9.51 27.86
N PRO A 80 7.68 8.58 28.76
CA PRO A 80 8.36 8.42 30.05
C PRO A 80 9.86 8.10 29.90
N GLU A 81 10.23 7.35 28.87
CA GLU A 81 11.61 7.01 28.51
C GLU A 81 12.41 8.25 28.12
N TRP A 82 11.83 9.13 27.31
CA TRP A 82 12.43 10.42 26.95
C TRP A 82 12.62 11.29 28.19
N ILE A 83 11.62 11.36 29.06
CA ILE A 83 11.69 12.11 30.32
C ILE A 83 12.75 11.52 31.26
N ALA A 84 12.88 10.20 31.33
CA ALA A 84 13.94 9.54 32.09
C ALA A 84 15.33 9.93 31.57
N LEU A 85 15.54 9.90 30.26
CA LEU A 85 16.80 10.32 29.61
C LEU A 85 17.12 11.80 29.88
N GLN A 86 16.18 12.71 29.64
CA GLN A 86 16.41 14.15 29.84
C GLN A 86 16.63 14.50 31.31
N THR A 87 15.91 13.84 32.22
CA THR A 87 16.10 14.02 33.66
C THR A 87 17.47 13.48 34.08
N ALA A 88 17.87 12.30 33.60
CA ALA A 88 19.20 11.73 33.84
C ALA A 88 20.31 12.71 33.42
N LYS A 89 20.23 13.26 32.20
CA LYS A 89 21.16 14.27 31.70
C LYS A 89 21.22 15.50 32.62
N SER A 90 20.06 16.04 32.99
CA SER A 90 19.97 17.24 33.85
C SER A 90 20.61 17.02 35.23
N LEU A 91 20.49 15.81 35.78
CA LEU A 91 21.02 15.43 37.09
C LEU A 91 22.43 14.83 37.01
N LYS A 92 23.01 14.71 35.81
CA LYS A 92 24.29 14.04 35.54
C LYS A 92 24.31 12.58 36.03
N ILE A 93 23.17 11.91 35.95
CA ILE A 93 23.02 10.49 36.26
C ILE A 93 23.24 9.72 34.94
N PRO A 94 24.08 8.68 34.89
CA PRO A 94 24.20 7.85 33.71
C PRO A 94 22.87 7.14 33.41
N ALA A 95 22.52 7.07 32.12
CA ALA A 95 21.37 6.32 31.63
C ALA A 95 21.82 5.31 30.57
N ARG A 96 21.12 4.16 30.48
CA ARG A 96 21.38 3.14 29.45
C ARG A 96 20.09 2.47 29.00
N PHE A 97 20.03 2.17 27.72
CA PHE A 97 19.04 1.26 27.15
C PHE A 97 19.40 -0.19 27.49
N ILE A 98 18.40 -1.01 27.84
CA ILE A 98 18.61 -2.38 28.31
C ILE A 98 17.83 -3.45 27.56
N ASP A 99 17.06 -3.09 26.53
CA ASP A 99 16.26 -4.05 25.77
C ASP A 99 17.07 -4.72 24.65
N LEU A 100 16.63 -5.89 24.23
CA LEU A 100 17.31 -6.73 23.25
C LEU A 100 17.42 -6.01 21.89
N PRO A 101 18.59 -5.95 21.25
CA PRO A 101 18.75 -5.35 19.94
C PRO A 101 17.83 -5.98 18.89
N TRP A 102 17.39 -5.16 17.92
CA TRP A 102 16.46 -5.61 16.88
C TRP A 102 17.01 -6.77 16.03
N ALA A 103 18.29 -6.75 15.74
CA ALA A 103 18.94 -7.81 14.99
C ALA A 103 18.88 -9.16 15.70
N ASP A 104 19.06 -9.16 17.02
CA ASP A 104 19.03 -10.36 17.83
C ASP A 104 17.58 -10.86 18.01
N LEU A 105 16.61 -9.95 18.10
CA LEU A 105 15.17 -10.27 18.03
C LEU A 105 14.78 -10.97 16.73
N CYS A 106 15.27 -10.48 15.59
CA CYS A 106 15.00 -11.08 14.28
C CYS A 106 15.63 -12.47 14.08
N SER A 107 16.62 -12.83 14.90
CA SER A 107 17.26 -14.16 14.87
C SER A 107 16.37 -15.25 15.48
N ILE A 108 15.33 -14.88 16.24
CA ILE A 108 14.39 -15.79 16.89
C ILE A 108 13.44 -16.38 15.84
N LYS A 109 13.26 -17.72 15.86
CA LYS A 109 12.55 -18.48 14.80
C LYS A 109 11.12 -17.98 14.55
N SER A 110 10.40 -17.62 15.61
CA SER A 110 9.03 -17.09 15.54
C SER A 110 8.88 -15.78 14.74
N LEU A 111 9.94 -14.97 14.64
CA LEU A 111 10.03 -13.76 13.80
C LEU A 111 10.57 -14.05 12.39
N SER A 112 11.28 -15.16 12.20
CA SER A 112 11.85 -15.56 10.91
C SER A 112 10.82 -16.15 9.95
N GLU A 113 9.78 -16.82 10.46
CA GLU A 113 8.74 -17.49 9.65
C GLU A 113 7.58 -16.58 9.21
N LYS A 114 7.59 -15.29 9.59
CA LYS A 114 6.64 -14.28 9.10
C LYS A 114 7.32 -13.36 8.06
N PRO A 115 7.41 -13.78 6.77
CA PRO A 115 8.21 -13.09 5.75
C PRO A 115 7.65 -11.74 5.26
N ASN A 116 6.38 -11.42 5.51
CA ASN A 116 5.70 -10.31 4.81
C ASN A 116 5.50 -9.00 5.59
N ALA A 117 6.03 -8.86 6.80
CA ALA A 117 5.92 -7.58 7.52
C ALA A 117 7.05 -6.64 7.09
N LYS A 118 6.77 -5.80 6.06
CA LYS A 118 7.75 -4.84 5.50
C LYS A 118 8.39 -3.98 6.60
N THR A 119 7.69 -3.58 7.64
CA THR A 119 8.28 -2.89 8.80
C THR A 119 7.55 -3.36 10.05
N LEU A 120 8.27 -3.91 11.02
CA LEU A 120 7.68 -4.44 12.25
C LEU A 120 7.73 -3.36 13.31
N GLN A 121 6.57 -3.02 13.86
CA GLN A 121 6.52 -2.23 15.09
C GLN A 121 6.66 -3.23 16.25
N LEU A 122 7.84 -3.17 16.88
CA LEU A 122 8.34 -4.16 17.82
C LEU A 122 7.52 -4.29 19.10
N TYR A 123 6.94 -3.17 19.53
CA TYR A 123 6.00 -3.16 20.63
C TYR A 123 4.64 -3.55 20.07
N ASN A 124 4.42 -4.86 19.91
CA ASN A 124 3.09 -5.37 19.65
C ASN A 124 2.45 -5.79 20.96
N ASP A 125 1.89 -4.82 21.67
CA ASP A 125 1.14 -5.08 22.90
C ASP A 125 -0.28 -5.64 22.63
N GLU A 126 -0.66 -5.93 21.36
CA GLU A 126 -1.98 -6.49 21.01
C GLU A 126 -2.42 -7.70 21.86
N PRO A 127 -1.55 -8.71 22.13
CA PRO A 127 -1.93 -9.82 22.99
C PRO A 127 -2.29 -9.35 24.40
N PHE A 128 -1.69 -8.26 24.88
CA PHE A 128 -1.89 -7.69 26.22
C PHE A 128 -3.21 -6.92 26.36
N TRP A 129 -3.70 -6.27 25.30
CA TRP A 129 -4.91 -5.45 25.36
C TRP A 129 -6.21 -6.24 25.17
N ASN A 130 -6.15 -7.40 24.51
CA ASN A 130 -7.32 -8.15 24.09
C ASN A 130 -7.50 -9.45 24.88
N ASN A 131 -7.62 -9.33 26.21
CA ASN A 131 -7.89 -10.46 27.10
C ASN A 131 -9.18 -10.25 27.91
N ASN A 132 -9.68 -11.34 28.51
CA ASN A 132 -10.93 -11.33 29.28
C ASN A 132 -10.89 -10.39 30.49
N PHE A 133 -9.72 -10.23 31.12
CA PHE A 133 -9.55 -9.32 32.25
C PHE A 133 -9.75 -7.85 31.83
N ILE A 134 -9.12 -7.42 30.73
CA ILE A 134 -9.29 -6.08 30.19
C ILE A 134 -10.75 -5.87 29.74
N LEU A 135 -11.35 -6.83 29.05
CA LEU A 135 -12.75 -6.73 28.61
C LEU A 135 -13.72 -6.63 29.80
N ALA A 136 -13.49 -7.41 30.86
CA ALA A 136 -14.30 -7.36 32.08
C ALA A 136 -14.15 -6.02 32.81
N LEU A 137 -12.91 -5.49 32.89
CA LEU A 137 -12.66 -4.16 33.45
C LEU A 137 -13.30 -3.05 32.62
N CYS A 138 -13.17 -3.10 31.29
CA CYS A 138 -13.84 -2.18 30.38
C CYS A 138 -15.35 -2.15 30.63
N LYS A 139 -15.99 -3.33 30.72
CA LYS A 139 -17.42 -3.44 31.03
C LYS A 139 -17.77 -2.89 32.41
N LYS A 140 -16.94 -3.14 33.43
CA LYS A 140 -17.16 -2.63 34.80
C LYS A 140 -17.02 -1.12 34.89
N MET A 141 -16.07 -0.55 34.18
CA MET A 141 -15.79 0.90 34.14
C MET A 141 -16.66 1.65 33.13
N GLY A 142 -17.45 0.94 32.30
CA GLY A 142 -18.30 1.57 31.29
C GLY A 142 -17.55 2.14 30.08
N VAL A 143 -16.37 1.60 29.77
CA VAL A 143 -15.52 2.03 28.64
C VAL A 143 -15.41 0.95 27.57
N SER A 144 -15.03 1.36 26.36
CA SER A 144 -15.15 0.52 25.15
C SER A 144 -13.88 -0.25 24.80
N ASN A 145 -12.71 0.24 25.18
CA ASN A 145 -11.42 -0.34 24.81
C ASN A 145 -10.36 -0.07 25.89
N PHE A 146 -9.20 -0.72 25.73
CA PHE A 146 -8.06 -0.58 26.63
C PHE A 146 -7.58 0.86 26.80
N HIS A 147 -7.46 1.64 25.71
CA HIS A 147 -6.93 3.00 25.80
C HIS A 147 -7.81 3.91 26.66
N ASP A 148 -9.12 3.74 26.56
CA ASP A 148 -10.08 4.45 27.38
C ASP A 148 -10.03 3.97 28.84
N LEU A 149 -9.88 2.66 29.07
CA LEU A 149 -9.68 2.11 30.40
C LEU A 149 -8.43 2.68 31.07
N TRP A 150 -7.33 2.82 30.34
CA TRP A 150 -6.11 3.42 30.85
C TRP A 150 -6.30 4.90 31.20
N ASP A 151 -7.03 5.66 30.37
CA ASP A 151 -7.35 7.05 30.68
C ASP A 151 -8.09 7.15 32.02
N GLU A 152 -9.13 6.34 32.22
CA GLU A 152 -9.93 6.31 33.46
C GLU A 152 -9.12 5.94 34.70
N LEU A 153 -8.25 4.92 34.59
CA LEU A 153 -7.49 4.41 35.73
C LEU A 153 -6.28 5.28 36.08
N PHE A 154 -5.57 5.81 35.09
CA PHE A 154 -4.21 6.33 35.29
C PHE A 154 -3.99 7.77 34.79
N GLU A 155 -4.79 8.30 33.86
CA GLU A 155 -4.56 9.65 33.29
C GLU A 155 -5.49 10.74 33.85
N ILE A 156 -6.80 10.47 33.96
CA ILE A 156 -7.82 11.48 34.25
C ILE A 156 -7.70 11.99 35.70
N ASN A 157 -7.71 11.06 36.65
CA ASN A 157 -7.64 11.33 38.08
C ASN A 157 -6.24 10.96 38.59
N ARG A 158 -5.23 11.65 38.05
CA ARG A 158 -3.81 11.42 38.37
C ARG A 158 -3.62 11.11 39.86
N LEU A 159 -3.05 9.95 40.13
CA LEU A 159 -2.68 9.53 41.47
C LEU A 159 -1.68 10.54 42.03
N THR A 160 -2.06 11.23 43.10
CA THR A 160 -1.24 12.30 43.70
C THR A 160 0.02 11.75 44.39
N GLN A 161 0.02 10.45 44.69
CA GLN A 161 1.12 9.75 45.34
C GLN A 161 1.80 8.78 44.36
N ILE A 162 3.13 8.85 44.29
CA ILE A 162 3.94 8.05 43.36
C ILE A 162 3.86 6.55 43.69
N ASP A 163 3.85 6.20 44.98
CA ASP A 163 3.80 4.81 45.41
C ASP A 163 2.48 4.15 45.05
N GLU A 164 1.36 4.88 45.20
CA GLU A 164 0.04 4.41 44.76
C GLU A 164 0.00 4.17 43.25
N TYR A 165 0.58 5.07 42.45
CA TYR A 165 0.71 4.86 41.00
C TYR A 165 1.49 3.60 40.67
N LYS A 166 2.66 3.41 41.27
CA LYS A 166 3.50 2.23 41.03
C LYS A 166 2.75 0.95 41.39
N GLU A 167 2.13 0.93 42.58
CA GLU A 167 1.39 -0.24 43.06
C GLU A 167 0.21 -0.60 42.13
N GLN A 168 -0.61 0.38 41.75
CA GLN A 168 -1.77 0.12 40.89
C GLN A 168 -1.37 -0.32 39.47
N VAL A 169 -0.36 0.31 38.86
CA VAL A 169 0.12 -0.09 37.53
C VAL A 169 0.75 -1.49 37.58
N THR A 170 1.58 -1.78 38.59
CA THR A 170 2.14 -3.12 38.77
C THR A 170 1.04 -4.17 38.95
N LEU A 171 0.02 -3.89 39.76
CA LEU A 171 -1.10 -4.80 39.98
C LEU A 171 -1.88 -5.05 38.70
N PHE A 172 -2.22 -3.98 37.97
CA PHE A 172 -2.93 -4.04 36.70
C PHE A 172 -2.18 -4.91 35.68
N CYS A 173 -0.89 -4.66 35.48
CA CYS A 173 -0.08 -5.41 34.53
C CYS A 173 0.08 -6.88 34.93
N ASN A 174 0.25 -7.18 36.23
CA ASN A 174 0.34 -8.56 36.73
C ASN A 174 -0.93 -9.38 36.43
N TYR A 175 -2.12 -8.81 36.65
CA TYR A 175 -3.36 -9.52 36.33
C TYR A 175 -3.57 -9.70 34.83
N ALA A 176 -3.25 -8.67 34.04
CA ALA A 176 -3.32 -8.77 32.58
C ALA A 176 -2.33 -9.81 32.02
N LEU A 177 -1.14 -9.95 32.60
CA LEU A 177 -0.18 -11.00 32.28
C LEU A 177 -0.70 -12.41 32.58
N LYS A 178 -1.28 -12.63 33.77
CA LYS A 178 -1.73 -13.96 34.21
C LYS A 178 -2.83 -14.57 33.35
N GLU A 179 -3.66 -13.74 32.72
CA GLU A 179 -4.69 -14.18 31.78
C GLU A 179 -4.12 -14.47 30.38
N ASN A 180 -2.97 -13.90 30.04
CA ASN A 180 -2.28 -14.17 28.80
C ASN A 180 -1.47 -15.46 28.90
N ASN A 181 -2.09 -16.57 28.48
CA ASN A 181 -1.46 -17.89 28.39
C ASN A 181 -0.40 -18.02 27.27
N HIS A 182 0.09 -16.92 26.71
CA HIS A 182 1.04 -16.95 25.59
C HIS A 182 2.37 -16.36 26.07
N SER A 183 3.26 -17.21 26.59
CA SER A 183 4.65 -16.80 26.77
C SER A 183 5.33 -16.86 25.40
N GLU A 184 5.27 -15.76 24.67
CA GLU A 184 5.99 -15.65 23.41
C GLU A 184 7.50 -15.73 23.66
N GLU A 185 8.18 -16.60 22.92
CA GLU A 185 9.65 -16.79 22.96
C GLU A 185 10.40 -15.44 22.89
N ILE A 186 9.83 -14.48 22.14
CA ILE A 186 10.32 -13.11 21.98
C ILE A 186 10.32 -12.33 23.30
N VAL A 187 9.21 -12.39 24.06
CA VAL A 187 9.10 -11.71 25.36
C VAL A 187 10.12 -12.28 26.34
N GLN A 188 10.24 -13.61 26.41
CA GLN A 188 11.18 -14.27 27.30
C GLN A 188 12.63 -13.88 26.99
N ALA A 189 12.98 -13.81 25.70
CA ALA A 189 14.29 -13.37 25.23
C ALA A 189 14.61 -11.93 25.66
N ARG A 190 13.67 -10.99 25.46
CA ARG A 190 13.79 -9.59 25.90
C ARG A 190 13.97 -9.49 27.42
N GLU A 191 13.15 -10.20 28.18
CA GLU A 191 13.22 -10.19 29.65
C GLU A 191 14.51 -10.82 30.18
N ALA A 192 15.02 -11.89 29.55
CA ALA A 192 16.30 -12.50 29.93
C ALA A 192 17.46 -11.53 29.67
N PHE A 193 17.48 -10.85 28.53
CA PHE A 193 18.49 -9.84 28.19
C PHE A 193 18.43 -8.63 29.14
N MET A 194 17.24 -8.07 29.37
CA MET A 194 17.05 -6.97 30.34
C MET A 194 17.51 -7.37 31.75
N THR A 195 17.18 -8.58 32.20
CA THR A 195 17.63 -9.12 33.50
C THR A 195 19.15 -9.17 33.58
N HIS A 196 19.81 -9.66 32.53
CA HIS A 196 21.27 -9.68 32.45
C HIS A 196 21.88 -8.27 32.58
N GLN A 197 21.34 -7.29 31.84
CA GLN A 197 21.81 -5.90 31.90
C GLN A 197 21.61 -5.26 33.28
N ILE A 198 20.49 -5.57 33.96
CA ILE A 198 20.25 -5.11 35.34
C ILE A 198 21.28 -5.71 36.30
N ARG A 199 21.58 -7.01 36.21
CA ARG A 199 22.63 -7.65 37.03
C ARG A 199 24.02 -7.07 36.75
N LEU A 200 24.35 -6.78 35.49
CA LEU A 200 25.59 -6.09 35.15
C LEU A 200 25.67 -4.69 35.78
N ALA A 201 24.57 -3.94 35.80
CA ALA A 201 24.54 -2.65 36.48
C ALA A 201 24.74 -2.81 38.00
N GLN A 202 24.24 -3.87 38.63
CA GLN A 202 24.48 -4.14 40.05
C GLN A 202 25.96 -4.37 40.39
N THR A 203 26.77 -4.89 39.46
CA THR A 203 28.21 -5.07 39.71
C THR A 203 28.99 -3.76 39.55
N GLN A 204 28.48 -2.83 38.74
CA GLN A 204 29.12 -1.56 38.41
C GLN A 204 28.76 -0.41 39.37
N PHE A 205 27.56 -0.44 39.96
CA PHE A 205 27.03 0.62 40.80
C PHE A 205 26.68 0.10 42.20
N THR A 206 26.98 0.86 43.25
CA THR A 206 26.78 0.47 44.67
C THR A 206 25.59 1.17 45.33
N SER A 207 24.86 2.00 44.58
CA SER A 207 23.79 2.90 45.02
C SER A 207 22.45 2.51 44.36
N PRO A 208 21.32 3.16 44.69
CA PRO A 208 20.03 2.82 44.10
C PRO A 208 20.05 2.77 42.58
N ILE A 209 19.59 1.65 42.00
CA ILE A 209 19.45 1.46 40.56
C ILE A 209 17.98 1.61 40.22
N LEU A 210 17.65 2.48 39.25
CA LEU A 210 16.28 2.64 38.77
C LEU A 210 16.10 1.93 37.43
N VAL A 211 15.08 1.08 37.32
CA VAL A 211 14.68 0.38 36.10
C VAL A 211 13.33 0.92 35.64
N VAL A 212 13.29 1.48 34.43
CA VAL A 212 12.11 2.04 33.77
C VAL A 212 11.79 1.17 32.58
N THR A 213 10.71 0.38 32.70
CA THR A 213 10.25 -0.53 31.64
C THR A 213 8.73 -0.47 31.57
N GLY A 214 8.16 -0.83 30.42
CA GLY A 214 6.77 -1.13 30.22
C GLY A 214 6.27 -2.01 31.38
N GLY A 215 5.10 -1.67 31.92
CA GLY A 215 4.57 -2.36 33.09
C GLY A 215 4.40 -3.87 32.89
N TYR A 216 4.30 -4.30 31.63
CA TYR A 216 4.34 -5.71 31.22
C TYR A 216 5.65 -6.41 31.63
N HIS A 217 6.82 -5.82 31.35
CA HIS A 217 8.10 -6.42 31.70
C HIS A 217 8.47 -6.23 33.18
N SER A 218 8.06 -5.10 33.77
CA SER A 218 8.46 -4.71 35.13
C SER A 218 8.23 -5.80 36.19
N TYR A 219 7.07 -6.46 36.15
CA TYR A 219 6.72 -7.51 37.12
C TYR A 219 7.63 -8.74 36.97
N THR A 220 7.76 -9.27 35.75
CA THR A 220 8.59 -10.45 35.47
C THR A 220 10.06 -10.20 35.79
N LEU A 221 10.57 -9.01 35.46
CA LEU A 221 11.95 -8.62 35.77
C LEU A 221 12.19 -8.55 37.28
N GLN A 222 11.24 -8.01 38.05
CA GLN A 222 11.33 -7.99 39.52
C GLN A 222 11.37 -9.41 40.10
N GLU A 223 10.57 -10.33 39.56
CA GLU A 223 10.59 -11.74 39.98
C GLU A 223 11.92 -12.42 39.60
N LYS A 224 12.42 -12.24 38.36
CA LYS A 224 13.69 -12.83 37.90
C LYS A 224 14.88 -12.34 38.72
N ILE A 225 14.95 -11.04 39.03
CA ILE A 225 16.02 -10.44 39.84
C ILE A 225 16.03 -10.96 41.28
N SER A 226 14.88 -11.35 41.83
CA SER A 226 14.80 -11.96 43.16
C SER A 226 15.40 -13.37 43.24
N LYS A 227 15.62 -14.01 42.08
CA LYS A 227 16.17 -15.36 41.93
C LYS A 227 17.63 -15.31 41.46
N PRO A 228 18.44 -16.37 41.71
CA PRO A 228 19.80 -16.45 41.17
C PRO A 228 19.80 -16.45 39.63
N PRO A 229 20.92 -16.07 38.98
CA PRO A 229 21.01 -16.02 37.51
C PRO A 229 20.64 -17.35 36.89
N GLN A 230 19.73 -17.30 35.92
CA GLN A 230 19.31 -18.46 35.15
C GLN A 230 20.16 -18.63 33.88
N THR A 231 20.13 -19.83 33.27
CA THR A 231 20.96 -20.18 32.10
C THR A 231 20.58 -19.42 30.84
N ASP A 232 19.31 -19.03 30.68
CA ASP A 232 18.80 -18.19 29.58
C ASP A 232 19.40 -16.77 29.61
N GLU A 233 19.68 -16.23 30.81
CA GLU A 233 20.34 -14.94 30.98
C GLU A 233 21.81 -14.94 30.49
N LEU A 234 22.45 -16.11 30.46
CA LEU A 234 23.84 -16.29 30.01
C LEU A 234 23.95 -16.62 28.52
N PHE A 235 22.85 -16.96 27.87
CA PHE A 235 22.80 -17.33 26.45
C PHE A 235 23.34 -16.23 25.53
N TRP A 236 23.08 -14.97 25.87
CA TRP A 236 23.49 -13.79 25.10
C TRP A 236 24.99 -13.44 25.23
N VAL A 237 25.72 -14.08 26.14
CA VAL A 237 27.18 -13.88 26.28
C VAL A 237 27.96 -14.72 25.27
N ASN A 238 27.37 -15.81 24.75
CA ASN A 238 28.05 -16.86 24.00
C ASN A 238 27.50 -17.08 22.57
N GLN A 239 26.72 -16.16 22.01
CA GLN A 239 26.29 -16.30 20.63
C GLN A 239 27.42 -15.98 19.66
N GLU A 240 27.65 -16.87 18.69
CA GLU A 240 28.34 -16.52 17.46
C GLU A 240 27.48 -15.48 16.74
N GLU A 241 28.03 -14.27 16.51
CA GLU A 241 27.34 -13.22 15.78
C GLU A 241 26.97 -13.74 14.38
N LYS A 242 25.67 -13.96 14.13
CA LYS A 242 25.20 -14.06 12.75
C LYS A 242 25.49 -12.74 12.06
N PHE A 243 26.17 -12.82 10.91
CA PHE A 243 26.53 -11.66 10.07
C PHE A 243 25.27 -11.06 9.43
N TYR A 244 24.56 -10.24 10.20
CA TYR A 244 23.60 -9.27 9.66
C TYR A 244 24.32 -7.96 9.42
N ASP A 245 24.04 -7.31 8.29
CA ASP A 245 24.36 -5.90 8.12
C ASP A 245 23.33 -5.10 8.95
N ARG A 246 23.80 -4.38 9.97
CA ARG A 246 22.98 -3.70 10.98
C ARG A 246 23.20 -2.20 10.87
N GLU A 247 22.10 -1.44 10.73
CA GLU A 247 22.13 0.02 10.74
C GLU A 247 21.14 0.56 11.77
N ILE A 248 21.55 1.53 12.58
CA ILE A 248 20.68 2.19 13.55
C ILE A 248 20.91 3.71 13.53
N SER A 249 19.82 4.47 13.39
CA SER A 249 19.85 5.93 13.26
C SER A 249 18.63 6.60 13.87
N LEU A 250 18.67 7.92 14.06
CA LEU A 250 17.50 8.71 14.42
C LEU A 250 16.73 9.13 13.17
N THR A 251 15.40 9.17 13.27
CA THR A 251 14.52 9.63 12.20
C THR A 251 13.46 10.59 12.74
N PRO A 252 13.06 11.63 11.99
CA PRO A 252 11.86 12.39 12.33
C PRO A 252 10.63 11.48 12.41
N TYR A 253 9.71 11.84 13.29
CA TYR A 253 8.45 11.12 13.44
C TYR A 253 7.29 12.13 13.44
N SER A 254 6.06 11.65 13.44
CA SER A 254 4.88 12.52 13.43
C SER A 254 3.79 12.00 14.35
N ASN A 255 2.89 12.89 14.75
CA ASN A 255 1.69 12.51 15.49
C ASN A 255 0.85 11.47 14.75
N SER A 256 0.73 11.58 13.43
CA SER A 256 0.01 10.59 12.64
C SER A 256 0.61 9.18 12.76
N ARG A 257 1.94 9.07 12.83
CA ARG A 257 2.60 7.75 13.02
C ARG A 257 2.58 7.25 14.46
N LEU A 258 2.50 8.15 15.46
CA LEU A 258 2.27 7.79 16.86
C LEU A 258 0.85 7.28 17.13
N ASN A 259 -0.10 7.62 16.24
CA ASN A 259 -1.50 7.29 16.43
C ASN A 259 -1.72 5.79 16.29
N ALA A 260 -2.24 5.16 17.36
CA ALA A 260 -2.46 3.73 17.39
C ALA A 260 -3.41 3.22 16.29
N THR A 261 -4.33 4.06 15.82
CA THR A 261 -5.25 3.71 14.73
C THR A 261 -4.56 3.54 13.37
N ASN A 262 -3.32 4.03 13.22
CA ASN A 262 -2.56 4.00 11.97
C ASN A 262 -1.53 2.85 11.94
N GLY A 263 -1.68 1.87 12.84
CA GLY A 263 -0.91 0.63 12.85
C GLY A 263 0.07 0.48 14.02
N TYR A 264 0.43 1.57 14.72
CA TYR A 264 1.33 1.52 15.88
C TYR A 264 0.63 1.02 17.14
N THR A 265 0.68 -0.29 17.38
CA THR A 265 -0.11 -0.95 18.42
C THR A 265 0.25 -0.56 19.86
N SER A 266 1.49 -0.12 20.12
CA SER A 266 1.89 0.53 21.40
C SER A 266 1.78 2.05 21.39
N GLY A 267 1.26 2.61 20.30
CA GLY A 267 0.93 4.01 20.17
C GLY A 267 -0.20 4.43 21.10
N ILE A 268 -0.53 5.71 21.01
CA ILE A 268 -1.64 6.30 21.75
C ILE A 268 -2.66 6.86 20.76
N PRO A 269 -3.97 6.58 20.89
CA PRO A 269 -4.96 7.22 20.04
C PRO A 269 -4.98 8.71 20.34
N SER A 270 -5.14 9.56 19.32
CA SER A 270 -5.21 11.02 19.50
C SER A 270 -3.96 11.65 20.18
N PRO A 271 -2.74 11.49 19.64
CA PRO A 271 -1.52 12.02 20.26
C PRO A 271 -1.54 13.55 20.44
N GLY A 272 -2.17 14.30 19.54
CA GLY A 272 -2.36 15.74 19.66
C GLY A 272 -3.15 16.19 20.90
N PHE A 273 -4.06 15.36 21.41
CA PHE A 273 -4.71 15.59 22.70
C PHE A 273 -3.71 15.52 23.85
N TYR A 274 -2.84 14.51 23.88
CA TYR A 274 -1.86 14.33 24.95
C TYR A 274 -0.71 15.34 24.88
N ASP A 275 -0.31 15.77 23.68
CA ASP A 275 0.55 16.95 23.49
C ASP A 275 -0.02 18.16 24.23
N PHE A 276 -1.33 18.40 24.07
CA PHE A 276 -2.02 19.51 24.70
C PHE A 276 -2.12 19.35 26.23
N VAL A 277 -2.43 18.15 26.71
CA VAL A 277 -2.43 17.82 28.15
C VAL A 277 -1.04 18.09 28.75
N TRP A 278 0.02 17.57 28.13
CA TRP A 278 1.40 17.75 28.56
C TRP A 278 1.76 19.24 28.65
N GLU A 279 1.50 20.01 27.59
CA GLU A 279 1.77 21.45 27.59
C GLU A 279 1.00 22.23 28.67
N SER A 280 -0.23 21.82 28.97
CA SER A 280 -1.02 22.44 30.04
C SER A 280 -0.35 22.22 31.40
N PHE A 281 0.10 21.00 31.68
CA PHE A 281 0.81 20.69 32.93
C PHE A 281 2.15 21.42 33.05
N GLN A 282 2.91 21.52 31.97
CA GLN A 282 4.17 22.27 31.96
C GLN A 282 3.97 23.78 32.24
N LYS A 283 2.81 24.36 31.90
CA LYS A 283 2.53 25.79 32.09
C LYS A 283 1.85 26.15 33.41
N GLN A 284 0.91 25.32 33.87
CA GLN A 284 -0.03 25.68 34.95
C GLN A 284 -0.18 24.57 36.02
N GLU A 285 0.69 23.56 36.03
CA GLU A 285 0.64 22.36 36.91
C GLU A 285 -0.72 21.64 36.95
N SER A 286 -1.61 21.98 36.02
CA SER A 286 -2.99 21.51 35.96
C SER A 286 -3.48 21.50 34.51
N PHE A 287 -4.45 20.63 34.23
CA PHE A 287 -5.03 20.48 32.90
C PHE A 287 -6.18 21.47 32.66
N ASN A 288 -6.10 22.23 31.55
CA ASN A 288 -7.13 23.18 31.13
C ASN A 288 -7.57 22.91 29.69
N HIS A 289 -8.79 22.39 29.51
CA HIS A 289 -9.37 22.02 28.21
C HIS A 289 -9.75 23.19 27.30
N ARG A 290 -9.88 24.44 27.81
CA ARG A 290 -10.46 25.56 27.04
C ARG A 290 -9.70 25.93 25.76
N PRO A 291 -8.36 25.98 25.73
CA PRO A 291 -7.64 26.25 24.49
C PRO A 291 -7.80 25.14 23.43
N LEU A 292 -7.99 23.88 23.84
CA LEU A 292 -8.30 22.78 22.92
C LEU A 292 -9.68 22.96 22.27
N VAL A 293 -10.70 23.32 23.06
CA VAL A 293 -12.03 23.68 22.54
C VAL A 293 -11.91 24.81 21.51
N GLN A 294 -11.11 25.84 21.81
CA GLN A 294 -10.87 26.94 20.87
C GLN A 294 -10.18 26.46 19.57
N LYS A 295 -9.22 25.53 19.66
CA LYS A 295 -8.56 24.93 18.49
C LYS A 295 -9.57 24.17 17.62
N ILE A 296 -10.43 23.34 18.20
CA ILE A 296 -11.52 22.62 17.50
C ILE A 296 -12.43 23.60 16.76
N LEU A 297 -12.93 24.62 17.46
CA LEU A 297 -13.80 25.65 16.86
C LEU A 297 -13.11 26.43 15.74
N SER A 298 -11.80 26.66 15.83
CA SER A 298 -11.04 27.34 14.78
C SER A 298 -10.93 26.49 13.51
N VAL A 299 -10.76 25.17 13.63
CA VAL A 299 -10.72 24.24 12.49
C VAL A 299 -12.09 24.17 11.81
N PHE A 300 -13.16 24.09 12.59
CA PHE A 300 -14.52 24.16 12.05
C PHE A 300 -14.76 25.41 11.21
N ARG A 301 -14.36 26.59 11.73
CA ARG A 301 -14.47 27.86 10.98
C ARG A 301 -13.63 27.86 9.71
N LYS A 302 -12.41 27.34 9.75
CA LYS A 302 -11.55 27.22 8.55
C LYS A 302 -12.16 26.33 7.47
N LYS A 303 -12.89 25.27 7.85
CA LYS A 303 -13.62 24.41 6.91
C LYS A 303 -15.00 24.94 6.53
N GLY A 304 -15.34 26.19 6.87
CA GLY A 304 -16.57 26.87 6.45
C GLY A 304 -17.77 26.69 7.38
N TYR A 305 -17.63 26.00 8.51
CA TYR A 305 -18.72 25.81 9.46
C TYR A 305 -18.89 27.03 10.38
N ARG A 306 -20.11 27.59 10.40
CA ARG A 306 -20.48 28.70 11.27
C ARG A 306 -20.92 28.15 12.63
N ILE A 307 -20.11 28.37 13.66
CA ILE A 307 -20.43 27.97 15.04
C ILE A 307 -20.61 29.22 15.88
N ALA A 308 -21.80 29.38 16.43
CA ALA A 308 -22.17 30.52 17.26
C ALA A 308 -21.57 30.39 18.67
N SER A 309 -21.53 31.51 19.40
CA SER A 309 -21.14 31.49 20.82
C SER A 309 -22.06 30.61 21.67
N ALA A 310 -23.35 30.52 21.31
CA ALA A 310 -24.30 29.64 21.97
C ALA A 310 -23.92 28.16 21.82
N ASP A 311 -23.48 27.73 20.63
CA ASP A 311 -23.03 26.36 20.39
C ASP A 311 -21.80 26.04 21.22
N ARG A 312 -20.82 26.95 21.28
CA ARG A 312 -19.64 26.79 22.14
C ARG A 312 -20.04 26.57 23.61
N ILE A 313 -20.93 27.40 24.14
CA ILE A 313 -21.40 27.29 25.53
C ILE A 313 -22.11 25.95 25.73
N ALA A 314 -22.95 25.55 24.77
CA ALA A 314 -23.64 24.26 24.81
C ALA A 314 -22.66 23.09 24.82
N CYS A 315 -21.64 23.09 23.94
CA CYS A 315 -20.59 22.08 23.91
C CYS A 315 -19.87 21.99 25.26
N GLU A 316 -19.35 23.11 25.77
CA GLU A 316 -18.61 23.12 27.05
C GLU A 316 -19.50 22.69 28.23
N THR A 317 -20.77 23.11 28.26
CA THR A 317 -21.74 22.72 29.29
C THR A 317 -22.06 21.23 29.22
N MET A 318 -22.31 20.70 28.02
CA MET A 318 -22.57 19.28 27.81
C MET A 318 -21.35 18.43 28.16
N SER A 319 -20.15 18.82 27.72
CA SER A 319 -18.92 18.13 28.09
C SER A 319 -18.67 18.15 29.59
N ARG A 320 -18.98 19.25 30.29
CA ARG A 320 -18.90 19.30 31.76
C ARG A 320 -19.91 18.36 32.41
N ALA A 321 -21.16 18.38 31.98
CA ALA A 321 -22.18 17.49 32.53
C ALA A 321 -21.80 16.00 32.33
N LEU A 322 -21.26 15.66 31.16
CA LEU A 322 -20.76 14.30 30.88
C LEU A 322 -19.56 13.94 31.76
N ALA A 323 -18.61 14.86 31.95
CA ALA A 323 -17.48 14.68 32.85
C ALA A 323 -17.96 14.42 34.29
N ASP A 324 -18.92 15.20 34.78
CA ASP A 324 -19.49 15.05 36.13
C ASP A 324 -20.24 13.71 36.27
N LEU A 325 -21.01 13.29 35.25
CA LEU A 325 -21.68 11.99 35.22
C LEU A 325 -20.71 10.81 35.24
N ARG A 326 -19.51 10.98 34.69
CA ARG A 326 -18.44 9.98 34.66
C ARG A 326 -17.51 10.07 35.87
N GLY A 327 -17.67 11.08 36.73
CA GLY A 327 -16.82 11.28 37.91
C GLY A 327 -15.45 11.90 37.59
N HIS A 328 -15.30 12.55 36.44
CA HIS A 328 -14.06 13.20 36.06
C HIS A 328 -13.94 14.59 36.70
N LYS A 329 -12.79 14.86 37.34
CA LYS A 329 -12.51 16.21 37.88
C LYS A 329 -12.42 17.27 36.78
N ASN A 330 -11.78 16.92 35.66
CA ASN A 330 -11.57 17.78 34.50
C ASN A 330 -12.26 17.17 33.28
N ILE A 331 -12.77 18.02 32.38
CA ILE A 331 -13.33 17.57 31.10
C ILE A 331 -12.22 16.92 30.27
N TRP A 332 -12.33 15.62 30.01
CA TRP A 332 -11.34 14.84 29.29
C TRP A 332 -11.70 14.63 27.80
N LYS A 333 -10.88 13.85 27.10
CA LYS A 333 -11.00 13.54 25.67
C LYS A 333 -12.41 13.09 25.27
N LYS A 334 -12.95 12.07 25.94
CA LYS A 334 -14.29 11.53 25.63
C LYS A 334 -15.42 12.50 25.94
N ASP A 335 -15.31 13.24 27.03
CA ASP A 335 -16.32 14.23 27.43
C ASP A 335 -16.43 15.35 26.38
N LEU A 336 -15.29 15.74 25.81
CA LEU A 336 -15.25 16.66 24.69
C LEU A 336 -15.89 16.03 23.45
N ILE A 337 -15.43 14.88 22.99
CA ILE A 337 -15.94 14.25 21.76
C ILE A 337 -17.45 14.04 21.84
N ASP A 338 -17.95 13.47 22.93
CA ASP A 338 -19.38 13.22 23.12
C ASP A 338 -20.18 14.50 23.33
N GLY A 339 -19.63 15.48 24.05
CA GLY A 339 -20.29 16.78 24.23
C GLY A 339 -20.45 17.54 22.91
N PHE A 340 -19.42 17.54 22.07
CA PHE A 340 -19.47 18.11 20.72
C PHE A 340 -20.43 17.33 19.83
N ARG A 341 -20.38 15.99 19.88
CA ARG A 341 -21.30 15.12 19.12
C ARG A 341 -22.77 15.39 19.49
N ALA A 342 -23.10 15.48 20.76
CA ALA A 342 -24.46 15.68 21.24
C ALA A 342 -25.04 17.08 20.93
N THR A 343 -24.17 18.09 20.77
CA THR A 343 -24.60 19.49 20.65
C THR A 343 -24.54 20.04 19.24
N ILE A 344 -23.51 19.69 18.45
CA ILE A 344 -23.30 20.26 17.11
C ILE A 344 -23.93 19.39 16.02
N ILE A 345 -23.93 18.06 16.19
CA ILE A 345 -24.47 17.16 15.18
C ILE A 345 -26.00 17.10 15.34
N LYS A 346 -26.73 17.57 14.32
CA LYS A 346 -28.20 17.61 14.29
C LYS A 346 -28.82 16.53 13.41
N ASP A 347 -28.01 15.89 12.58
CA ASP A 347 -28.41 14.85 11.64
C ASP A 347 -28.07 13.45 12.15
N GLU A 348 -28.63 12.42 11.50
CA GLU A 348 -28.28 11.03 11.78
C GLU A 348 -26.84 10.74 11.37
N ILE A 349 -26.08 10.08 12.26
CA ILE A 349 -24.75 9.56 11.94
C ILE A 349 -24.94 8.14 11.41
N ALA A 350 -25.01 7.98 10.09
CA ALA A 350 -25.06 6.67 9.45
C ALA A 350 -23.84 5.82 9.85
N ARG A 351 -24.04 4.51 10.04
CA ARG A 351 -23.00 3.59 10.58
C ARG A 351 -21.70 3.55 9.77
N ASP A 352 -21.76 3.82 8.47
CA ASP A 352 -20.64 3.67 7.54
C ASP A 352 -20.21 4.98 6.86
N VAL A 353 -20.70 6.13 7.33
CA VAL A 353 -20.37 7.43 6.76
C VAL A 353 -19.62 8.27 7.80
N ARG A 354 -18.40 8.69 7.45
CA ARG A 354 -17.63 9.63 8.28
C ARG A 354 -18.33 10.98 8.28
N HIS A 355 -18.60 11.50 9.47
CA HIS A 355 -19.21 12.81 9.64
C HIS A 355 -18.11 13.88 9.66
N ILE A 356 -18.18 14.86 8.76
CA ILE A 356 -17.10 15.85 8.55
C ILE A 356 -16.73 16.60 9.83
N LEU A 357 -17.70 16.90 10.70
CA LEU A 357 -17.42 17.55 11.99
C LEU A 357 -16.66 16.63 12.96
N LEU A 358 -16.94 15.33 12.95
CA LEU A 358 -16.17 14.37 13.74
C LEU A 358 -14.76 14.23 13.15
N ASP A 359 -14.61 14.25 11.83
CA ASP A 359 -13.29 14.24 11.19
C ASP A 359 -12.44 15.46 11.58
N CYS A 360 -13.04 16.66 11.67
CA CYS A 360 -12.34 17.84 12.16
C CYS A 360 -11.90 17.71 13.64
N ILE A 361 -12.75 17.09 14.48
CA ILE A 361 -12.37 16.84 15.88
C ILE A 361 -11.22 15.84 15.91
N SER A 362 -11.33 14.73 15.17
CA SER A 362 -10.28 13.72 15.04
C SER A 362 -8.97 14.32 14.54
N GLU A 363 -8.99 15.22 13.55
CA GLU A 363 -7.82 15.93 13.04
C GLU A 363 -7.13 16.75 14.14
N VAL A 364 -7.90 17.46 14.98
CA VAL A 364 -7.34 18.23 16.10
C VAL A 364 -6.80 17.32 17.20
N MET A 365 -7.49 16.22 17.47
CA MET A 365 -7.12 15.23 18.47
C MET A 365 -5.88 14.42 18.06
N GLU A 366 -5.72 14.10 16.77
CA GLU A 366 -4.53 13.49 16.20
C GLU A 366 -3.36 14.49 16.23
N GLY A 367 -3.61 15.73 15.81
CA GLY A 367 -2.60 16.78 15.77
C GLY A 367 -1.63 16.65 14.59
N ASP A 368 -0.91 17.74 14.33
CA ASP A 368 -0.11 17.97 13.12
C ASP A 368 1.39 18.15 13.43
N ARG A 369 1.83 17.76 14.62
CA ARG A 369 3.23 17.90 15.04
C ARG A 369 4.12 16.90 14.30
N ILE A 370 5.26 17.41 13.84
CA ILE A 370 6.29 16.66 13.13
C ILE A 370 7.62 17.01 13.78
N GLY A 371 8.39 16.00 14.14
CA GLY A 371 9.70 16.23 14.71
C GLY A 371 10.73 16.66 13.68
N ARG A 372 11.85 17.15 14.19
CA ARG A 372 13.01 17.55 13.41
C ARG A 372 14.25 17.12 14.16
N LEU A 373 15.18 16.51 13.43
CA LEU A 373 16.48 16.18 13.97
C LEU A 373 17.32 17.45 14.10
N ALA A 374 18.13 17.50 15.16
CA ALA A 374 19.03 18.61 15.42
C ALA A 374 20.24 18.53 14.50
N GLU A 375 20.89 19.67 14.26
CA GLU A 375 22.20 19.69 13.62
C GLU A 375 23.21 18.85 14.42
N GLY A 376 24.07 18.11 13.73
CA GLY A 376 25.03 17.19 14.35
C GLY A 376 24.52 15.76 14.58
N THR A 377 23.25 15.48 14.27
CA THR A 377 22.71 14.10 14.28
C THR A 377 23.33 13.27 13.15
N SER A 378 23.71 12.02 13.43
CA SER A 378 24.26 11.12 12.41
C SER A 378 23.13 10.56 11.55
N LEU A 379 23.18 10.83 10.24
CA LEU A 379 22.16 10.39 9.29
C LEU A 379 22.73 9.37 8.29
N PRO A 380 21.90 8.42 7.80
CA PRO A 380 22.31 7.49 6.76
C PRO A 380 22.84 8.18 5.50
N PRO A 381 23.84 7.62 4.80
CA PRO A 381 24.41 8.22 3.58
C PRO A 381 23.38 8.53 2.50
N ILE A 382 22.36 7.67 2.35
CA ILE A 382 21.29 7.82 1.35
C ILE A 382 20.51 9.12 1.52
N PHE A 383 20.35 9.60 2.76
CA PHE A 383 19.65 10.85 3.02
C PHE A 383 20.34 12.02 2.31
N PHE A 384 21.67 12.10 2.44
CA PHE A 384 22.47 13.14 1.80
C PHE A 384 22.54 12.97 0.28
N ASP A 385 22.58 11.73 -0.21
CA ASP A 385 22.54 11.43 -1.65
C ASP A 385 21.23 11.89 -2.31
N ILE A 386 20.08 11.58 -1.68
CA ILE A 386 18.77 12.03 -2.12
C ILE A 386 18.69 13.56 -2.10
N GLU A 387 19.05 14.20 -0.98
CA GLU A 387 18.94 15.65 -0.86
C GLU A 387 19.83 16.39 -1.87
N THR A 388 21.07 15.91 -2.06
CA THR A 388 22.02 16.49 -3.02
C THR A 388 21.51 16.33 -4.45
N THR A 389 21.00 15.15 -4.80
CA THR A 389 20.44 14.85 -6.13
C THR A 389 19.22 15.72 -6.43
N LEU A 390 18.29 15.83 -5.47
CA LEU A 390 17.09 16.67 -5.58
C LEU A 390 17.42 18.16 -5.73
N LYS A 391 18.42 18.66 -4.98
CA LYS A 391 18.89 20.05 -5.10
C LYS A 391 19.52 20.30 -6.47
N LYS A 392 20.39 19.40 -6.94
CA LYS A 392 21.07 19.50 -8.24
C LYS A 392 20.09 19.57 -9.41
N LEU A 393 19.01 18.80 -9.36
CA LEU A 393 17.99 18.72 -10.42
C LEU A 393 16.78 19.64 -10.22
N ASN A 394 16.80 20.50 -9.18
CA ASN A 394 15.70 21.39 -8.82
C ASN A 394 14.35 20.67 -8.62
N LEU A 395 14.41 19.47 -8.03
CA LEU A 395 13.30 18.58 -7.70
C LEU A 395 12.97 18.57 -6.20
N LEU A 396 13.69 19.35 -5.38
CA LEU A 396 13.40 19.44 -3.95
C LEU A 396 11.99 19.97 -3.72
N ALA A 397 11.18 19.19 -3.00
CA ALA A 397 9.79 19.52 -2.76
C ALA A 397 9.64 20.84 -1.98
N LYS A 398 8.63 21.64 -2.34
CA LYS A 398 8.28 22.89 -1.66
C LYS A 398 6.92 22.75 -0.97
N ARG A 399 6.57 23.69 -0.09
CA ARG A 399 5.26 23.70 0.59
C ARG A 399 4.09 23.76 -0.38
N GLU A 400 4.27 24.51 -1.48
CA GLU A 400 3.30 24.58 -2.55
C GLU A 400 3.39 23.34 -3.44
N THR A 401 2.23 22.80 -3.79
CA THR A 401 2.10 21.71 -4.74
C THR A 401 2.54 22.17 -6.13
N ARG A 402 3.51 21.46 -6.71
CA ARG A 402 4.01 21.69 -8.07
C ARG A 402 3.68 20.48 -8.94
N ILE A 403 2.93 20.72 -10.02
CA ILE A 403 2.78 19.75 -11.10
C ILE A 403 3.93 19.99 -12.09
N LEU A 404 4.73 18.95 -12.31
CA LEU A 404 5.87 18.96 -13.22
C LEU A 404 5.52 18.11 -14.45
N GLU A 405 5.49 18.74 -15.62
CA GLU A 405 5.35 18.03 -16.90
C GLU A 405 6.75 17.85 -17.50
N LEU A 406 7.13 16.60 -17.75
CA LEU A 406 8.42 16.23 -18.33
C LEU A 406 8.22 15.72 -19.75
N ASN A 407 9.13 16.10 -20.64
CA ASN A 407 9.25 15.58 -22.00
C ASN A 407 10.49 14.68 -22.08
N LEU A 408 10.29 13.38 -22.28
CA LEU A 408 11.38 12.40 -22.24
C LEU A 408 12.33 12.49 -23.45
N THR A 409 12.02 13.28 -24.48
CA THR A 409 12.97 13.54 -25.58
C THR A 409 14.12 14.47 -25.17
N ASP A 410 13.92 15.29 -24.12
CA ASP A 410 14.94 16.19 -23.58
C ASP A 410 15.84 15.44 -22.57
N LEU A 411 17.16 15.60 -22.69
CA LEU A 411 18.13 14.88 -21.87
C LEU A 411 18.06 15.25 -20.38
N GLU A 412 17.83 16.53 -20.05
CA GLU A 412 17.76 16.99 -18.66
C GLU A 412 16.46 16.51 -18.00
N GLN A 413 15.35 16.62 -18.72
CA GLN A 413 14.04 16.17 -18.23
C GLN A 413 13.95 14.64 -18.11
N ARG A 414 14.69 13.91 -18.95
CA ARG A 414 14.85 12.45 -18.84
C ARG A 414 15.61 12.06 -17.56
N GLU A 415 16.68 12.78 -17.21
CA GLU A 415 17.37 12.56 -15.93
C GLU A 415 16.47 12.88 -14.73
N GLN A 416 15.65 13.93 -14.81
CA GLN A 416 14.63 14.22 -13.79
C GLN A 416 13.62 13.07 -13.65
N SER A 417 13.12 12.55 -14.77
CA SER A 417 12.22 11.39 -14.82
C SER A 417 12.83 10.16 -14.11
N LYS A 418 14.08 9.80 -14.44
CA LYS A 418 14.79 8.68 -13.79
C LYS A 418 14.82 8.81 -12.27
N ILE A 419 15.14 10.01 -11.76
CA ILE A 419 15.17 10.26 -10.32
C ILE A 419 13.77 10.18 -9.70
N LEU A 420 12.74 10.71 -10.37
CA LEU A 420 11.36 10.62 -9.88
C LEU A 420 10.85 9.18 -9.81
N HIS A 421 11.17 8.35 -10.81
CA HIS A 421 10.88 6.92 -10.78
C HIS A 421 11.61 6.20 -9.64
N ARG A 422 12.89 6.54 -9.34
CA ARG A 422 13.60 5.98 -8.18
C ARG A 422 12.92 6.35 -6.86
N LEU A 423 12.50 7.61 -6.70
CA LEU A 423 11.78 8.08 -5.51
C LEU A 423 10.41 7.41 -5.38
N TYR A 424 9.72 7.21 -6.50
CA TYR A 424 8.44 6.52 -6.56
C TYR A 424 8.57 5.04 -6.18
N LEU A 425 9.59 4.33 -6.68
CA LEU A 425 9.88 2.95 -6.32
C LEU A 425 10.17 2.76 -4.82
N LEU A 426 10.84 3.75 -4.22
CA LEU A 426 11.13 3.79 -2.79
C LEU A 426 9.97 4.33 -1.95
N GLU A 427 8.84 4.70 -2.58
CA GLU A 427 7.67 5.28 -1.91
C GLU A 427 8.02 6.54 -1.08
N ILE A 428 8.98 7.35 -1.55
CA ILE A 428 9.39 8.58 -0.88
C ILE A 428 8.24 9.58 -0.85
N ALA A 429 7.90 10.04 0.34
CA ALA A 429 6.73 10.88 0.54
C ALA A 429 6.87 12.22 -0.18
N GLY A 430 5.86 12.56 -0.98
CA GLY A 430 5.78 13.85 -1.68
C GLY A 430 6.03 13.79 -3.18
N TYR A 431 6.36 12.62 -3.72
CA TYR A 431 6.56 12.39 -5.14
C TYR A 431 5.52 11.39 -5.64
N THR A 432 4.59 11.85 -6.47
CA THR A 432 3.48 11.02 -6.96
C THR A 432 3.39 11.10 -8.48
N PHE A 433 3.30 9.94 -9.13
CA PHE A 433 3.05 9.84 -10.56
C PHE A 433 1.56 10.09 -10.81
N LEU A 434 1.22 11.04 -11.70
CA LEU A 434 -0.18 11.33 -12.04
C LEU A 434 -0.60 10.64 -13.32
N GLU A 435 0.14 10.90 -14.39
CA GLU A 435 -0.22 10.49 -15.74
C GLU A 435 1.05 10.38 -16.59
N GLY A 436 1.10 9.37 -17.43
CA GLY A 436 2.10 9.25 -18.49
C GLY A 436 1.40 9.09 -19.83
N THR A 437 2.13 9.33 -20.90
CA THR A 437 1.62 9.05 -22.24
C THR A 437 1.27 7.56 -22.35
N ASP A 438 0.02 7.25 -22.64
CA ASP A 438 -0.44 5.87 -22.87
C ASP A 438 0.12 5.36 -24.20
N MET A 439 1.34 4.84 -24.12
CA MET A 439 2.08 4.26 -25.23
C MET A 439 1.50 2.94 -25.72
N ILE A 440 0.50 2.38 -25.02
CA ILE A 440 -0.16 1.12 -25.34
C ILE A 440 -1.31 1.38 -26.33
N SER A 441 -2.12 2.43 -26.12
CA SER A 441 -3.27 2.74 -26.97
C SER A 441 -2.96 3.62 -28.20
N ARG A 442 -1.70 4.06 -28.37
CA ARG A 442 -1.17 4.77 -29.56
C ARG A 442 -1.99 6.00 -30.01
N LYS A 443 -2.56 6.77 -29.08
CA LYS A 443 -3.30 7.99 -29.41
C LYS A 443 -2.48 9.30 -29.41
N ASP A 444 -1.26 9.31 -28.86
CA ASP A 444 -0.42 10.50 -28.79
C ASP A 444 1.08 10.18 -28.90
N LEU A 445 1.55 9.86 -30.12
CA LEU A 445 2.97 9.53 -30.38
C LEU A 445 3.85 10.77 -30.66
N GLU A 446 3.29 11.98 -30.71
CA GLU A 446 4.09 13.18 -31.04
C GLU A 446 4.86 13.74 -29.84
N LYS A 447 4.46 13.45 -28.59
CA LYS A 447 5.12 13.97 -27.38
C LYS A 447 5.08 12.97 -26.23
N ILE A 448 6.22 12.31 -25.98
CA ILE A 448 6.41 11.41 -24.84
C ILE A 448 6.51 12.25 -23.56
N ARG A 449 5.40 12.33 -22.82
CA ARG A 449 5.27 13.15 -21.62
C ARG A 449 4.91 12.36 -20.38
N GLU A 450 5.39 12.86 -19.25
CA GLU A 450 5.01 12.43 -17.91
C GLU A 450 4.54 13.62 -17.08
N LYS A 451 3.60 13.40 -16.17
CA LYS A 451 3.12 14.38 -15.21
C LYS A 451 3.32 13.86 -13.79
N TRP A 452 4.06 14.65 -13.02
CA TRP A 452 4.40 14.35 -11.64
C TRP A 452 3.85 15.42 -10.71
N ASN A 453 3.34 15.00 -9.56
CA ASN A 453 2.98 15.89 -8.48
C ASN A 453 4.04 15.83 -7.39
N ILE A 454 4.67 16.98 -7.15
CA ILE A 454 5.72 17.19 -6.16
C ILE A 454 5.18 18.14 -5.08
N SER A 455 5.13 17.67 -3.84
CA SER A 455 4.70 18.47 -2.69
C SER A 455 5.47 18.06 -1.45
N MET A 456 5.89 19.03 -0.63
CA MET A 456 6.59 18.73 0.62
C MET A 456 5.62 18.03 1.57
N LYS A 457 5.86 16.74 1.80
CA LYS A 457 5.13 15.95 2.78
C LYS A 457 5.87 15.91 4.10
N THR A 458 5.09 15.70 5.15
CA THR A 458 5.55 15.68 6.52
C THR A 458 6.47 14.48 6.79
N GLU A 459 6.26 13.40 6.04
CA GLU A 459 7.01 12.13 6.11
C GLU A 459 8.25 12.10 5.20
N PHE A 460 8.55 13.17 4.46
CA PHE A 460 9.65 13.16 3.48
C PHE A 460 10.97 12.70 4.10
N HIS A 461 11.41 13.36 5.17
CA HIS A 461 12.67 13.02 5.84
C HIS A 461 12.67 11.60 6.41
N SER A 462 11.55 11.15 6.98
CA SER A 462 11.45 9.79 7.52
C SER A 462 11.51 8.74 6.41
N SER A 463 10.80 8.96 5.30
CA SER A 463 10.82 8.05 4.16
C SER A 463 12.21 7.93 3.52
N CYS A 464 13.00 9.01 3.49
CA CYS A 464 14.38 8.97 3.02
C CYS A 464 15.30 8.12 3.91
N ILE A 465 15.12 8.21 5.24
CA ILE A 465 15.88 7.40 6.20
C ILE A 465 15.44 5.94 6.13
N GLU A 466 14.15 5.69 5.94
CA GLU A 466 13.60 4.34 5.76
C GLU A 466 14.14 3.63 4.54
N ALA A 467 14.35 4.38 3.45
CA ALA A 467 14.96 3.89 2.23
C ALA A 467 16.39 3.38 2.44
N SER A 468 17.07 3.76 3.55
CA SER A 468 18.39 3.21 3.89
C SER A 468 18.35 1.70 4.02
N ARG A 469 17.20 1.08 4.26
CA ARG A 469 17.07 -0.38 4.28
C ARG A 469 17.43 -1.08 2.97
N TYR A 470 17.31 -0.40 1.84
CA TYR A 470 17.51 -1.01 0.52
C TYR A 470 18.89 -0.73 -0.08
N GLY A 471 19.60 0.30 0.37
CA GLY A 471 20.92 0.67 -0.14
C GLY A 471 21.47 1.95 0.47
N ALA A 472 22.74 2.25 0.21
CA ALA A 472 23.40 3.47 0.72
C ALA A 472 23.23 4.67 -0.20
N THR A 473 22.83 4.44 -1.46
CA THR A 473 22.54 5.48 -2.46
C THR A 473 21.13 5.31 -3.02
N LEU A 474 20.56 6.36 -3.61
CA LEU A 474 19.24 6.34 -4.24
C LEU A 474 19.14 5.27 -5.35
N SER A 475 20.21 5.09 -6.13
CA SER A 475 20.26 4.08 -7.18
C SER A 475 20.27 2.66 -6.63
N GLU A 476 21.14 2.38 -5.64
CA GLU A 476 21.22 1.06 -5.01
C GLU A 476 19.91 0.71 -4.29
N ALA A 477 19.33 1.67 -3.57
CA ALA A 477 18.10 1.45 -2.84
C ALA A 477 16.92 1.14 -3.77
N ALA A 478 16.76 1.90 -4.86
CA ALA A 478 15.71 1.61 -5.85
C ALA A 478 15.90 0.22 -6.50
N ALA A 479 17.15 -0.17 -6.79
CA ALA A 479 17.45 -1.52 -7.28
C ALA A 479 17.16 -2.60 -6.21
N GLY A 480 17.47 -2.33 -4.94
CA GLY A 480 17.20 -3.21 -3.81
C GLY A 480 15.70 -3.53 -3.65
N VAL A 481 14.82 -2.54 -3.86
CA VAL A 481 13.36 -2.75 -3.87
C VAL A 481 12.95 -3.74 -4.96
N LEU A 482 13.42 -3.54 -6.20
CA LEU A 482 13.06 -4.41 -7.32
C LEU A 482 13.62 -5.83 -7.14
N ASN A 483 14.84 -5.95 -6.64
CA ASN A 483 15.46 -7.25 -6.31
C ASN A 483 14.66 -8.01 -5.25
N GLN A 484 14.13 -7.31 -4.24
CA GLN A 484 13.28 -7.93 -3.23
C GLN A 484 11.93 -8.37 -3.81
N ARG A 485 11.30 -7.56 -4.67
CA ARG A 485 10.02 -7.91 -5.33
C ARG A 485 10.13 -9.21 -6.14
N ILE A 486 11.17 -9.36 -6.97
CA ILE A 486 11.34 -10.57 -7.80
C ILE A 486 11.65 -11.81 -6.94
N ARG A 487 12.46 -11.69 -5.88
CA ARG A 487 12.85 -12.85 -5.05
C ARG A 487 11.66 -13.57 -4.40
N SER A 488 10.58 -12.86 -4.14
CA SER A 488 9.41 -13.41 -3.44
C SER A 488 8.44 -14.16 -4.37
N GLU A 489 8.54 -14.00 -5.69
CA GLU A 489 7.52 -14.49 -6.62
C GLU A 489 8.12 -15.06 -7.92
N ILE A 490 7.62 -16.23 -8.34
CA ILE A 490 7.96 -16.86 -9.63
C ILE A 490 6.89 -16.46 -10.65
N ASP A 491 6.72 -15.15 -10.87
CA ASP A 491 5.72 -14.60 -11.79
C ASP A 491 6.41 -13.90 -12.97
N PRO A 492 6.24 -14.37 -14.23
CA PRO A 492 6.86 -13.74 -15.40
C PRO A 492 6.36 -12.32 -15.65
N GLU A 493 5.09 -12.02 -15.34
CA GLU A 493 4.52 -10.68 -15.52
C GLU A 493 5.18 -9.68 -14.56
N LEU A 494 5.29 -10.04 -13.28
CA LEU A 494 5.94 -9.23 -12.26
C LEU A 494 7.42 -9.01 -12.58
N ALA A 495 8.13 -10.05 -13.02
CA ALA A 495 9.53 -9.95 -13.39
C ALA A 495 9.74 -9.00 -14.58
N ALA A 496 8.89 -9.07 -15.62
CA ALA A 496 8.96 -8.15 -16.74
C ALA A 496 8.56 -6.71 -16.36
N ALA A 497 7.57 -6.53 -15.48
CA ALA A 497 7.22 -5.22 -14.94
C ALA A 497 8.38 -4.60 -14.14
N CYS A 498 9.10 -5.40 -13.34
CA CYS A 498 10.29 -4.93 -12.62
C CYS A 498 11.42 -4.49 -13.56
N LEU A 499 11.57 -5.13 -14.73
CA LEU A 499 12.51 -4.68 -15.76
C LEU A 499 12.09 -3.33 -16.36
N VAL A 500 10.79 -3.11 -16.55
CA VAL A 500 10.26 -1.81 -17.01
C VAL A 500 10.54 -0.71 -15.99
N ASP A 501 10.21 -0.97 -14.73
CA ASP A 501 10.49 -0.05 -13.62
C ASP A 501 11.99 0.27 -13.51
N ALA A 502 12.85 -0.73 -13.64
CA ALA A 502 14.31 -0.53 -13.61
C ALA A 502 14.82 0.32 -14.77
N ALA A 503 14.24 0.17 -15.96
CA ALA A 503 14.59 0.95 -17.14
C ALA A 503 14.14 2.41 -16.99
N LEU A 504 12.91 2.65 -16.55
CA LEU A 504 12.37 3.99 -16.30
C LEU A 504 13.15 4.72 -15.19
N ALA A 505 13.58 3.99 -14.15
CA ALA A 505 14.44 4.49 -13.08
C ALA A 505 15.92 4.63 -13.48
N GLY A 506 16.32 4.23 -14.70
CA GLY A 506 17.69 4.29 -15.18
C GLY A 506 18.67 3.49 -14.31
N LEU A 507 18.30 2.27 -13.93
CA LEU A 507 19.08 1.39 -13.05
C LEU A 507 19.94 0.38 -13.83
N GLY A 508 20.45 0.77 -15.01
CA GLY A 508 21.11 -0.12 -15.98
C GLY A 508 22.20 -1.04 -15.40
N LYS A 509 23.09 -0.48 -14.58
CA LYS A 509 24.15 -1.23 -13.86
C LYS A 509 23.64 -2.32 -12.92
N HIS A 510 22.38 -2.22 -12.47
CA HIS A 510 21.75 -3.16 -11.56
C HIS A 510 20.76 -4.12 -12.27
N LEU A 511 20.60 -4.03 -13.60
CA LEU A 511 19.71 -4.89 -14.39
C LEU A 511 20.19 -6.35 -14.47
N THR A 512 21.50 -6.62 -14.37
CA THR A 512 22.06 -7.97 -14.59
C THR A 512 21.40 -9.04 -13.72
N PHE A 513 21.09 -8.73 -12.46
CA PHE A 513 20.39 -9.66 -11.56
C PHE A 513 18.94 -9.88 -12.01
N LEU A 514 18.19 -8.80 -12.32
CA LEU A 514 16.79 -8.88 -12.75
C LEU A 514 16.65 -9.64 -14.07
N LEU A 515 17.54 -9.38 -15.03
CA LEU A 515 17.58 -10.06 -16.34
C LEU A 515 17.86 -11.55 -16.16
N LYS A 516 18.82 -11.91 -15.28
CA LYS A 516 19.10 -13.31 -14.96
C LYS A 516 17.88 -14.00 -14.34
N GLN A 517 17.26 -13.39 -13.33
CA GLN A 517 16.07 -13.95 -12.68
C GLN A 517 14.93 -14.15 -13.67
N PHE A 518 14.68 -13.15 -14.53
CA PHE A 518 13.65 -13.28 -15.55
C PHE A 518 13.97 -14.38 -16.56
N SER A 519 15.24 -14.49 -17.01
CA SER A 519 15.70 -15.59 -17.85
C SER A 519 15.51 -16.97 -17.21
N ASP A 520 15.68 -17.07 -15.89
CA ASP A 520 15.48 -18.32 -15.13
C ASP A 520 13.97 -18.65 -14.96
N ILE A 521 13.09 -17.64 -14.97
CA ILE A 521 11.62 -17.80 -14.84
C ILE A 521 10.99 -18.28 -16.16
N ILE A 522 11.44 -17.78 -17.32
CA ILE A 522 10.83 -18.07 -18.63
C ILE A 522 10.61 -19.58 -18.88
N PRO A 523 11.60 -20.48 -18.67
CA PRO A 523 11.42 -21.91 -18.93
C PRO A 523 10.39 -22.60 -18.02
N ILE A 524 10.19 -22.06 -16.81
CA ILE A 524 9.35 -22.64 -15.76
C ILE A 524 7.92 -22.08 -15.81
N ALA A 525 7.73 -20.88 -16.37
CA ALA A 525 6.44 -20.19 -16.48
C ALA A 525 5.37 -21.05 -17.17
N GLY A 526 4.32 -21.44 -16.44
CA GLY A 526 3.22 -22.29 -16.95
C GLY A 526 1.97 -21.52 -17.39
N ASP A 527 1.85 -20.24 -17.04
CA ASP A 527 0.67 -19.41 -17.32
C ASP A 527 0.85 -18.63 -18.63
N PHE A 528 0.00 -18.93 -19.61
CA PHE A 528 0.03 -18.30 -20.93
C PHE A 528 -0.29 -16.79 -20.90
N LEU A 529 -1.28 -16.38 -20.10
CA LEU A 529 -1.72 -14.98 -20.06
C LEU A 529 -0.68 -14.09 -19.40
N LYS A 530 -0.11 -14.54 -18.28
CA LYS A 530 0.99 -13.83 -17.60
C LYS A 530 2.23 -13.73 -18.49
N MET A 531 2.55 -14.80 -19.23
CA MET A 531 3.66 -14.78 -20.17
C MET A 531 3.43 -13.82 -21.35
N CYS A 532 2.20 -13.72 -21.86
CA CYS A 532 1.84 -12.72 -22.87
C CYS A 532 1.91 -11.29 -22.32
N SER A 533 1.49 -11.08 -21.07
CA SER A 533 1.66 -9.78 -20.40
C SER A 533 3.14 -9.43 -20.27
N ALA A 534 3.99 -10.38 -19.85
CA ALA A 534 5.44 -10.21 -19.82
C ALA A 534 6.02 -9.85 -21.20
N LEU A 535 5.60 -10.55 -22.25
CA LEU A 535 5.99 -10.26 -23.63
C LEU A 535 5.64 -8.82 -24.04
N LYS A 536 4.45 -8.33 -23.65
CA LYS A 536 4.02 -6.95 -23.89
C LYS A 536 4.95 -5.94 -23.21
N HIS A 537 5.32 -6.16 -21.95
CA HIS A 537 6.25 -5.30 -21.21
C HIS A 537 7.65 -5.28 -21.86
N ILE A 538 8.16 -6.40 -22.33
CA ILE A 538 9.46 -6.46 -23.02
C ILE A 538 9.38 -5.78 -24.40
N SER A 539 8.30 -6.00 -25.14
CA SER A 539 8.09 -5.34 -26.43
C SER A 539 8.07 -3.82 -26.29
N TYR A 540 7.54 -3.32 -25.17
CA TYR A 540 7.58 -1.91 -24.81
C TYR A 540 9.01 -1.43 -24.62
N LEU A 541 9.82 -2.14 -23.82
CA LEU A 541 11.22 -1.80 -23.58
C LEU A 541 12.04 -1.79 -24.87
N TYR A 542 11.85 -2.80 -25.72
CA TYR A 542 12.58 -2.92 -26.98
C TYR A 542 12.21 -1.82 -27.97
N LYS A 543 10.93 -1.43 -28.04
CA LYS A 543 10.45 -0.40 -28.97
C LYS A 543 10.89 1.01 -28.60
N TYR A 544 10.90 1.34 -27.30
CA TYR A 544 11.18 2.69 -26.81
C TYR A 544 12.60 2.89 -26.30
N ASP A 545 13.52 2.02 -26.74
CA ASP A 545 14.94 2.05 -26.37
C ASP A 545 15.61 3.41 -26.65
N GLU A 546 15.29 4.07 -27.77
CA GLU A 546 15.86 5.39 -28.10
C GLU A 546 15.55 6.48 -27.05
N VAL A 547 14.45 6.31 -26.31
CA VAL A 547 13.95 7.27 -25.32
C VAL A 547 14.33 6.86 -23.91
N ILE A 548 14.24 5.56 -23.59
CA ILE A 548 14.52 5.04 -22.25
C ILE A 548 16.04 4.81 -22.05
N ILE A 549 16.79 4.54 -23.14
CA ILE A 549 18.20 4.17 -23.19
C ILE A 549 18.48 3.00 -22.22
N LEU A 550 18.27 1.77 -22.68
CA LEU A 550 18.59 0.58 -21.91
C LEU A 550 20.08 0.23 -22.03
N GLU A 551 20.81 0.33 -20.92
CA GLU A 551 22.14 -0.28 -20.80
C GLU A 551 21.99 -1.82 -20.88
N ASN A 552 22.85 -2.51 -21.64
CA ASN A 552 22.82 -3.97 -21.92
C ASN A 552 21.71 -4.49 -22.85
N ARG A 553 21.39 -3.75 -23.91
CA ARG A 553 20.45 -4.14 -24.99
C ARG A 553 20.64 -5.58 -25.52
N GLU A 554 21.88 -6.02 -25.71
CA GLU A 554 22.20 -7.34 -26.28
C GLU A 554 21.61 -8.50 -25.45
N SER A 555 21.54 -8.35 -24.12
CA SER A 555 20.94 -9.36 -23.24
C SER A 555 19.41 -9.39 -23.33
N LEU A 556 18.78 -8.25 -23.68
CA LEU A 556 17.33 -8.14 -23.82
C LEU A 556 16.82 -8.84 -25.08
N GLU A 557 17.60 -8.83 -26.17
CA GLU A 557 17.19 -9.47 -27.44
C GLU A 557 16.99 -10.98 -27.28
N GLY A 558 17.93 -11.64 -26.60
CA GLY A 558 17.84 -13.06 -26.29
C GLY A 558 16.61 -13.37 -25.43
N ILE A 559 16.44 -12.63 -24.33
CA ILE A 559 15.31 -12.77 -23.42
C ILE A 559 13.96 -12.52 -24.13
N PHE A 560 13.89 -11.52 -25.02
CA PHE A 560 12.69 -11.21 -25.77
C PHE A 560 12.34 -12.35 -26.73
N ARG A 561 13.33 -12.87 -27.44
CA ARG A 561 13.15 -14.03 -28.33
C ARG A 561 12.71 -15.28 -27.56
N GLU A 562 13.36 -15.61 -26.45
CA GLU A 562 12.97 -16.75 -25.60
C GLU A 562 11.56 -16.56 -25.02
N SER A 563 11.20 -15.33 -24.64
CA SER A 563 9.85 -15.01 -24.14
C SER A 563 8.78 -15.23 -25.20
N TYR A 564 9.05 -14.83 -26.44
CA TYR A 564 8.16 -15.05 -27.58
C TYR A 564 8.00 -16.55 -27.88
N LEU A 565 9.11 -17.29 -27.94
CA LEU A 565 9.10 -18.74 -28.16
C LEU A 565 8.35 -19.48 -27.05
N ARG A 566 8.49 -19.03 -25.80
CA ARG A 566 7.73 -19.57 -24.67
C ARG A 566 6.23 -19.32 -24.82
N CYS A 567 5.81 -18.12 -25.23
CA CYS A 567 4.40 -17.83 -25.51
C CYS A 567 3.83 -18.76 -26.59
N LEU A 568 4.59 -18.98 -27.68
CA LEU A 568 4.19 -19.93 -28.73
C LEU A 568 4.10 -21.38 -28.21
N ASN A 569 5.05 -21.81 -27.38
CA ASN A 569 5.03 -23.16 -26.80
C ASN A 569 3.86 -23.38 -25.84
N LEU A 570 3.54 -22.39 -25.02
CA LEU A 570 2.38 -22.43 -24.11
C LEU A 570 1.06 -22.43 -24.89
N LEU A 571 0.97 -21.64 -25.96
CA LEU A 571 -0.16 -21.62 -26.88
C LEU A 571 -0.38 -22.99 -27.54
N ASP A 572 0.67 -23.65 -28.04
CA ASP A 572 0.60 -25.00 -28.65
C ASP A 572 0.20 -26.10 -27.65
N ARG A 573 0.34 -25.84 -26.35
CA ARG A 573 -0.02 -26.76 -25.25
C ARG A 573 -1.31 -26.37 -24.54
N LEU A 574 -2.04 -25.35 -25.02
CA LEU A 574 -3.33 -24.99 -24.44
C LEU A 574 -4.26 -26.20 -24.51
N GLY A 575 -4.76 -26.64 -23.35
CA GLY A 575 -5.79 -27.66 -23.27
C GLY A 575 -7.17 -27.09 -23.61
N ALA A 576 -8.17 -27.96 -23.65
CA ALA A 576 -9.58 -27.55 -23.74
C ALA A 576 -9.95 -26.74 -22.49
N THR A 577 -10.08 -25.42 -22.64
CA THR A 577 -10.41 -24.49 -21.54
C THR A 577 -11.62 -23.67 -21.94
N SER A 578 -12.64 -23.62 -21.07
CA SER A 578 -13.99 -23.13 -21.41
C SER A 578 -14.42 -21.85 -20.68
N SER A 579 -13.52 -21.13 -19.98
CA SER A 579 -13.92 -19.97 -19.16
C SER A 579 -13.27 -18.63 -19.48
N ASP A 580 -12.21 -18.57 -20.32
CA ASP A 580 -11.46 -17.33 -20.58
C ASP A 580 -11.02 -17.17 -22.07
N GLY A 581 -11.75 -17.77 -23.02
CA GLY A 581 -11.41 -17.81 -24.45
C GLY A 581 -11.02 -16.45 -25.07
N LEU A 582 -11.76 -15.39 -24.76
CA LEU A 582 -11.47 -14.04 -25.27
C LEU A 582 -10.13 -13.47 -24.75
N LYS A 583 -9.76 -13.72 -23.49
CA LYS A 583 -8.46 -13.28 -22.94
C LYS A 583 -7.31 -14.05 -23.59
N LEU A 584 -7.50 -15.35 -23.83
CA LEU A 584 -6.52 -16.17 -24.55
C LEU A 584 -6.32 -15.64 -25.98
N ALA A 585 -7.40 -15.27 -26.67
CA ALA A 585 -7.33 -14.63 -27.99
C ALA A 585 -6.57 -13.28 -27.97
N GLN A 586 -6.68 -12.49 -26.90
CA GLN A 586 -5.85 -11.27 -26.71
C GLN A 586 -4.35 -11.61 -26.52
N GLY A 587 -4.04 -12.75 -25.89
CA GLY A 587 -2.68 -13.29 -25.84
C GLY A 587 -2.13 -13.60 -27.24
N VAL A 588 -2.94 -14.26 -28.10
CA VAL A 588 -2.60 -14.51 -29.51
C VAL A 588 -2.37 -13.20 -30.27
N GLN A 589 -3.21 -12.18 -30.05
CA GLN A 589 -3.01 -10.85 -30.64
C GLN A 589 -1.64 -10.27 -30.27
N THR A 590 -1.20 -10.44 -29.03
CA THR A 590 0.11 -9.97 -28.56
C THR A 590 1.26 -10.68 -29.29
N ILE A 591 1.15 -11.99 -29.53
CA ILE A 591 2.12 -12.77 -30.31
C ILE A 591 2.18 -12.28 -31.76
N VAL A 592 1.02 -12.12 -32.41
CA VAL A 592 0.93 -11.63 -33.80
C VAL A 592 1.52 -10.24 -33.93
N GLN A 593 1.15 -9.32 -33.05
CA GLN A 593 1.70 -7.96 -33.04
C GLN A 593 3.22 -7.98 -32.82
N THR A 594 3.73 -8.84 -31.93
CA THR A 594 5.17 -9.00 -31.70
C THR A 594 5.88 -9.46 -32.97
N TYR A 595 5.34 -10.47 -33.66
CA TYR A 595 5.90 -10.95 -34.91
C TYR A 595 5.94 -9.86 -35.98
N GLN A 596 4.82 -9.17 -36.23
CA GLN A 596 4.74 -8.13 -37.27
C GLN A 596 5.71 -6.97 -37.06
N HIS A 597 5.97 -6.58 -35.80
CA HIS A 597 6.82 -5.44 -35.50
C HIS A 597 8.29 -5.84 -35.30
N PHE A 598 8.59 -7.09 -34.92
CA PHE A 598 9.92 -7.49 -34.46
C PHE A 598 10.47 -8.80 -35.07
N ALA A 599 9.85 -9.37 -36.12
CA ALA A 599 10.34 -10.59 -36.76
C ALA A 599 11.77 -10.48 -37.29
N GLU A 600 12.08 -9.39 -38.01
CA GLU A 600 13.43 -9.15 -38.58
C GLU A 600 14.50 -8.93 -37.49
N PRO A 601 14.33 -8.00 -36.52
CA PRO A 601 15.32 -7.79 -35.46
C PRO A 601 15.58 -9.04 -34.61
N LEU A 602 14.54 -9.81 -34.27
CA LEU A 602 14.65 -10.97 -33.39
C LEU A 602 14.89 -12.29 -34.15
N LYS A 603 14.98 -12.24 -35.49
CA LYS A 603 15.14 -13.42 -36.36
C LYS A 603 14.09 -14.51 -36.06
N LEU A 604 12.82 -14.11 -35.97
CA LEU A 604 11.71 -15.03 -35.68
C LEU A 604 11.35 -15.85 -36.93
N SER A 605 11.14 -17.15 -36.76
CA SER A 605 10.81 -18.04 -37.88
C SER A 605 9.33 -17.94 -38.25
N LEU A 606 9.05 -17.69 -39.54
CA LEU A 606 7.70 -17.81 -40.10
C LEU A 606 7.17 -19.24 -39.96
N GLU A 607 8.02 -20.25 -40.12
CA GLU A 607 7.62 -21.66 -40.11
C GLU A 607 7.14 -22.11 -38.72
N GLU A 608 7.73 -21.58 -37.65
CA GLU A 608 7.36 -21.91 -36.27
C GLU A 608 5.98 -21.38 -35.91
N ILE A 609 5.72 -20.09 -36.14
CA ILE A 609 4.40 -19.48 -35.88
C ILE A 609 3.32 -20.10 -36.78
N ARG A 610 3.63 -20.29 -38.08
CA ARG A 610 2.71 -20.95 -39.02
C ARG A 610 2.38 -22.36 -38.57
N GLY A 611 3.38 -23.14 -38.16
CA GLY A 611 3.20 -24.50 -37.70
C GLY A 611 2.25 -24.60 -36.49
N VAL A 612 2.43 -23.74 -35.48
CA VAL A 612 1.56 -23.70 -34.29
C VAL A 612 0.16 -23.25 -34.66
N PHE A 613 0.01 -22.15 -35.40
CA PHE A 613 -1.29 -21.58 -35.71
C PHE A 613 -2.13 -22.50 -36.62
N SER A 614 -1.50 -23.16 -37.59
CA SER A 614 -2.21 -24.11 -38.46
C SER A 614 -2.70 -25.36 -37.72
N ARG A 615 -1.96 -25.83 -36.71
CA ARG A 615 -2.42 -26.94 -35.85
C ARG A 615 -3.62 -26.53 -35.00
N LEU A 616 -3.51 -25.41 -34.30
CA LEU A 616 -4.55 -24.95 -33.38
C LEU A 616 -5.81 -24.49 -34.10
N GLY A 617 -5.70 -23.88 -35.28
CA GLY A 617 -6.86 -23.42 -36.05
C GLY A 617 -7.80 -24.55 -36.48
N ILE A 618 -7.30 -25.79 -36.60
CA ILE A 618 -8.06 -26.98 -37.03
C ILE A 618 -8.50 -27.84 -35.83
N ASP A 619 -7.84 -27.73 -34.67
CA ASP A 619 -8.16 -28.57 -33.50
C ASP A 619 -9.47 -28.13 -32.81
N LEU A 620 -10.54 -28.90 -33.04
CA LEU A 620 -11.88 -28.66 -32.48
C LEU A 620 -11.94 -28.66 -30.95
N LYS A 621 -10.90 -29.13 -30.25
CA LYS A 621 -10.85 -29.12 -28.77
C LYS A 621 -10.42 -27.77 -28.20
N ILE A 622 -9.88 -26.88 -29.04
CA ILE A 622 -9.44 -25.54 -28.64
C ILE A 622 -10.63 -24.58 -28.66
N ASP A 623 -10.65 -23.67 -27.70
CA ASP A 623 -11.67 -22.65 -27.57
C ASP A 623 -11.88 -21.87 -28.89
N PRO A 624 -13.14 -21.65 -29.33
CA PRO A 624 -13.44 -20.97 -30.59
C PRO A 624 -12.78 -19.59 -30.74
N PHE A 625 -12.68 -18.80 -29.67
CA PHE A 625 -12.04 -17.48 -29.70
C PHE A 625 -10.55 -17.60 -30.08
N VAL A 626 -9.86 -18.58 -29.53
CA VAL A 626 -8.43 -18.81 -29.80
C VAL A 626 -8.23 -19.28 -31.24
N ARG A 627 -9.09 -20.19 -31.72
CA ARG A 627 -9.06 -20.66 -33.11
C ARG A 627 -9.27 -19.52 -34.10
N GLY A 628 -10.27 -18.69 -33.86
CA GLY A 628 -10.52 -17.50 -34.65
C GLY A 628 -9.31 -16.56 -34.69
N ALA A 629 -8.69 -16.35 -33.53
CA ALA A 629 -7.51 -15.50 -33.41
C ALA A 629 -6.30 -16.05 -34.19
N VAL A 630 -5.97 -17.33 -34.06
CA VAL A 630 -4.82 -17.91 -34.80
C VAL A 630 -5.07 -17.93 -36.32
N CYS A 631 -6.31 -18.18 -36.77
CA CYS A 631 -6.70 -18.05 -38.17
C CYS A 631 -6.56 -16.60 -38.68
N GLY A 632 -6.95 -15.62 -37.85
CA GLY A 632 -6.73 -14.20 -38.12
C GLY A 632 -5.25 -13.85 -38.24
N GLY A 633 -4.42 -14.42 -37.37
CA GLY A 633 -2.97 -14.28 -37.42
C GLY A 633 -2.34 -14.88 -38.68
N LEU A 634 -2.75 -16.08 -39.09
CA LEU A 634 -2.28 -16.72 -40.33
C LEU A 634 -2.62 -15.90 -41.57
N ASN A 635 -3.85 -15.38 -41.63
CA ASN A 635 -4.27 -14.52 -42.73
C ASN A 635 -3.43 -13.24 -42.82
N LEU A 636 -3.08 -12.66 -41.67
CA LEU A 636 -2.31 -11.42 -41.58
C LEU A 636 -0.81 -11.63 -41.87
N ILE A 637 -0.25 -12.78 -41.52
CA ILE A 637 1.20 -13.06 -41.57
C ILE A 637 1.61 -13.83 -42.84
N ASP A 638 0.80 -14.79 -43.29
CA ASP A 638 1.13 -15.75 -44.36
C ASP A 638 0.11 -15.71 -45.53
N GLU A 639 -0.81 -14.73 -45.53
CA GLU A 639 -1.88 -14.55 -46.53
C GLU A 639 -2.72 -15.82 -46.81
N GLN A 640 -2.78 -16.74 -45.85
CA GLN A 640 -3.50 -18.00 -46.00
C GLN A 640 -5.00 -17.74 -46.19
N PRO A 641 -5.64 -18.40 -47.18
CA PRO A 641 -7.08 -18.27 -47.39
C PRO A 641 -7.83 -18.92 -46.22
N ILE A 642 -8.62 -18.11 -45.51
CA ILE A 642 -9.42 -18.55 -44.37
C ILE A 642 -10.56 -19.52 -44.77
N LEU A 643 -10.87 -19.63 -46.06
CA LEU A 643 -11.96 -20.43 -46.58
C LEU A 643 -11.85 -21.91 -46.18
N ASP A 644 -10.65 -22.50 -46.21
CA ASP A 644 -10.44 -23.91 -45.88
C ASP A 644 -10.68 -24.18 -44.38
N GLN A 645 -10.38 -23.20 -43.53
CA GLN A 645 -10.54 -23.28 -42.07
C GLN A 645 -11.98 -23.00 -41.63
N LEU A 646 -12.65 -22.05 -42.30
CA LEU A 646 -14.10 -21.83 -42.13
C LEU A 646 -14.91 -23.05 -42.60
N ASN A 647 -14.42 -23.79 -43.60
CA ASN A 647 -15.08 -25.00 -44.10
C ASN A 647 -14.80 -26.24 -43.24
N SER A 648 -13.67 -26.30 -42.54
CA SER A 648 -13.33 -27.40 -41.63
C SER A 648 -14.09 -27.33 -40.29
N PHE A 649 -14.87 -26.27 -40.07
CA PHE A 649 -15.61 -26.02 -38.84
C PHE A 649 -17.07 -25.65 -39.13
N TYR A 650 -18.03 -26.48 -38.70
CA TYR A 650 -19.45 -26.13 -38.78
C TYR A 650 -20.18 -26.55 -37.49
N ASP A 651 -20.12 -25.67 -36.50
CA ASP A 651 -21.11 -25.62 -35.41
C ASP A 651 -21.68 -24.18 -35.36
N PRO A 652 -23.00 -23.99 -35.60
CA PRO A 652 -23.65 -22.69 -35.50
C PRO A 652 -23.42 -21.96 -34.18
N ILE A 653 -23.29 -22.69 -33.06
CA ILE A 653 -23.20 -22.12 -31.71
C ILE A 653 -21.84 -21.43 -31.50
N GLU A 654 -20.77 -21.98 -32.07
CA GLU A 654 -19.40 -21.49 -31.86
C GLU A 654 -18.96 -20.44 -32.90
N LEU A 655 -19.74 -20.24 -33.97
CA LEU A 655 -19.41 -19.33 -35.07
C LEU A 655 -19.17 -17.88 -34.60
N GLY A 656 -20.01 -17.39 -33.68
CA GLY A 656 -19.87 -16.02 -33.15
C GLY A 656 -18.60 -15.80 -32.33
N ASP A 657 -18.21 -16.80 -31.54
CA ASP A 657 -17.01 -16.75 -30.69
C ASP A 657 -15.75 -16.86 -31.55
N PHE A 658 -15.76 -17.73 -32.56
CA PHE A 658 -14.71 -17.80 -33.58
C PHE A 658 -14.53 -16.47 -34.31
N LEU A 659 -15.61 -15.86 -34.80
CA LEU A 659 -15.53 -14.59 -35.50
C LEU A 659 -15.05 -13.46 -34.59
N SER A 660 -15.41 -13.48 -33.31
CA SER A 660 -14.90 -12.53 -32.32
C SER A 660 -13.37 -12.61 -32.19
N GLY A 661 -12.82 -13.83 -32.12
CA GLY A 661 -11.38 -14.06 -32.13
C GLY A 661 -10.70 -13.60 -33.43
N PHE A 662 -11.30 -13.90 -34.58
CA PHE A 662 -10.78 -13.50 -35.88
C PHE A 662 -10.76 -11.97 -36.05
N PHE A 663 -11.87 -11.29 -35.73
CA PHE A 663 -12.00 -9.85 -35.84
C PHE A 663 -11.10 -9.08 -34.87
N LEU A 664 -10.71 -9.69 -33.75
CA LEU A 664 -9.74 -9.11 -32.82
C LEU A 664 -8.37 -8.87 -33.48
N ILE A 665 -7.96 -9.71 -34.43
CA ILE A 665 -6.65 -9.65 -35.08
C ILE A 665 -6.74 -9.14 -36.53
N ALA A 666 -7.65 -9.69 -37.33
CA ALA A 666 -7.78 -9.42 -38.75
C ALA A 666 -8.97 -8.48 -39.08
N ARG A 667 -9.20 -7.46 -38.23
CA ARG A 667 -10.31 -6.49 -38.36
C ARG A 667 -10.36 -5.81 -39.73
N GLU A 668 -9.21 -5.38 -40.25
CA GLU A 668 -9.16 -4.68 -41.54
C GLU A 668 -9.42 -5.62 -42.72
N THR A 669 -8.87 -6.84 -42.67
CA THR A 669 -9.12 -7.88 -43.68
C THR A 669 -10.60 -8.23 -43.73
N ALA A 670 -11.24 -8.46 -42.57
CA ALA A 670 -12.66 -8.77 -42.47
C ALA A 670 -13.57 -7.73 -43.15
N GLN A 671 -13.15 -6.45 -43.18
CA GLN A 671 -13.92 -5.39 -43.83
C GLN A 671 -13.77 -5.38 -45.35
N ARG A 672 -12.62 -5.80 -45.88
CA ARG A 672 -12.24 -5.59 -47.30
C ARG A 672 -12.32 -6.85 -48.13
N ASP A 673 -12.11 -8.01 -47.54
CA ASP A 673 -12.10 -9.28 -48.25
C ASP A 673 -13.53 -9.71 -48.61
N LYS A 674 -13.89 -9.46 -49.88
CA LYS A 674 -15.19 -9.85 -50.45
C LYS A 674 -15.38 -11.36 -50.47
N THR A 675 -14.31 -12.14 -50.54
CA THR A 675 -14.36 -13.61 -50.56
C THR A 675 -14.79 -14.15 -49.19
N LEU A 676 -14.18 -13.63 -48.12
CA LEU A 676 -14.56 -13.91 -46.74
C LEU A 676 -16.00 -13.48 -46.46
N LEU A 677 -16.39 -12.26 -46.83
CA LEU A 677 -17.78 -11.79 -46.64
C LEU A 677 -18.80 -12.64 -47.40
N THR A 678 -18.47 -13.11 -48.60
CA THR A 678 -19.32 -14.02 -49.38
C THR A 678 -19.48 -15.36 -48.67
N ALA A 679 -18.38 -15.95 -48.19
CA ALA A 679 -18.41 -17.21 -47.45
C ALA A 679 -19.23 -17.10 -46.15
N LEU A 680 -19.05 -16.02 -45.38
CA LEU A 680 -19.84 -15.76 -44.17
C LEU A 680 -21.33 -15.58 -44.49
N ASN A 681 -21.65 -14.87 -45.58
CA ASN A 681 -23.04 -14.70 -46.00
C ASN A 681 -23.70 -16.04 -46.36
N ILE A 682 -23.00 -16.90 -47.11
CA ILE A 682 -23.49 -18.23 -47.46
C ILE A 682 -23.75 -19.04 -46.18
N ARG A 683 -22.79 -19.09 -45.25
CA ARG A 683 -22.92 -19.87 -44.01
C ARG A 683 -24.05 -19.39 -43.11
N ILE A 684 -24.20 -18.08 -42.93
CA ILE A 684 -25.30 -17.52 -42.14
C ILE A 684 -26.65 -17.77 -42.84
N SER A 685 -26.69 -17.76 -44.19
CA SER A 685 -27.91 -18.02 -44.97
C SER A 685 -28.33 -19.50 -44.98
N GLU A 686 -27.39 -20.42 -44.74
CA GLU A 686 -27.64 -21.87 -44.63
C GLU A 686 -28.22 -22.29 -43.26
N LEU A 687 -28.12 -21.42 -42.23
CA LEU A 687 -28.65 -21.70 -40.89
C LEU A 687 -30.17 -21.82 -40.91
N SER A 688 -30.69 -22.86 -40.26
CA SER A 688 -32.12 -22.93 -39.94
C SER A 688 -32.54 -21.83 -38.97
N HIS A 689 -33.85 -21.59 -38.86
CA HIS A 689 -34.37 -20.55 -37.96
C HIS A 689 -33.95 -20.76 -36.49
N SER A 690 -33.91 -22.01 -36.01
CA SER A 690 -33.46 -22.33 -34.64
C SER A 690 -31.97 -22.12 -34.47
N GLU A 691 -31.15 -22.61 -35.40
CA GLU A 691 -29.69 -22.47 -35.34
C GLU A 691 -29.26 -20.98 -35.42
N PHE A 692 -29.97 -20.19 -36.22
CA PHE A 692 -29.74 -18.75 -36.29
C PHE A 692 -30.02 -18.04 -34.97
N LEU A 693 -31.13 -18.37 -34.29
CA LEU A 693 -31.46 -17.78 -32.99
C LEU A 693 -30.44 -18.17 -31.90
N GLU A 694 -29.90 -19.38 -31.95
CA GLU A 694 -28.85 -19.85 -31.05
C GLU A 694 -27.52 -19.12 -31.29
N ALA A 695 -27.13 -18.92 -32.56
CA ALA A 695 -25.90 -18.22 -32.94
C ALA A 695 -25.97 -16.69 -32.73
N LEU A 696 -27.18 -16.11 -32.74
CA LEU A 696 -27.41 -14.66 -32.80
C LEU A 696 -26.72 -13.84 -31.68
N PRO A 697 -26.72 -14.25 -30.39
CA PRO A 697 -26.07 -13.49 -29.34
C PRO A 697 -24.55 -13.34 -29.56
N ALA A 698 -23.86 -14.45 -29.85
CA ALA A 698 -22.42 -14.47 -30.09
C ALA A 698 -22.05 -13.74 -31.40
N LEU A 699 -22.86 -13.87 -32.45
CA LEU A 699 -22.70 -13.10 -33.68
C LEU A 699 -22.84 -11.59 -33.42
N ARG A 700 -23.86 -11.16 -32.67
CA ARG A 700 -24.02 -9.75 -32.31
C ARG A 700 -22.81 -9.23 -31.55
N MET A 701 -22.28 -10.00 -30.61
CA MET A 701 -21.06 -9.68 -29.88
C MET A 701 -19.86 -9.53 -30.81
N ALA A 702 -19.64 -10.45 -31.75
CA ALA A 702 -18.54 -10.36 -32.73
C ALA A 702 -18.58 -9.06 -33.54
N PHE A 703 -19.79 -8.60 -33.93
CA PHE A 703 -19.91 -7.34 -34.66
C PHE A 703 -19.77 -6.09 -33.78
N THR A 704 -19.73 -6.18 -32.44
CA THR A 704 -19.46 -5.01 -31.59
C THR A 704 -18.03 -4.47 -31.72
N PHE A 705 -17.08 -5.29 -32.18
CA PHE A 705 -15.71 -4.87 -32.42
C PHE A 705 -15.60 -3.78 -33.49
N PHE A 706 -16.56 -3.68 -34.41
CA PHE A 706 -16.60 -2.66 -35.46
C PHE A 706 -17.34 -1.40 -35.01
N THR A 707 -16.77 -0.24 -35.33
CA THR A 707 -17.44 1.06 -35.20
C THR A 707 -18.63 1.15 -36.18
N PRO A 708 -19.59 2.07 -35.95
CA PRO A 708 -20.71 2.28 -36.88
C PRO A 708 -20.26 2.52 -38.34
N ARG A 709 -19.15 3.24 -38.54
CA ARG A 709 -18.60 3.53 -39.87
C ARG A 709 -18.07 2.27 -40.58
N GLU A 710 -17.44 1.36 -39.84
CA GLU A 710 -16.92 0.12 -40.40
C GLU A 710 -18.05 -0.88 -40.68
N LYS A 711 -19.08 -0.94 -39.82
CA LYS A 711 -20.30 -1.71 -40.09
C LYS A 711 -20.98 -1.25 -41.37
N TYR A 712 -21.08 0.06 -41.59
CA TYR A 712 -21.60 0.63 -42.83
C TYR A 712 -20.81 0.15 -44.05
N LYS A 713 -19.47 0.13 -43.97
CA LYS A 713 -18.60 -0.34 -45.06
C LYS A 713 -18.74 -1.84 -45.34
N ILE A 714 -18.82 -2.66 -44.28
CA ILE A 714 -19.12 -4.10 -44.40
C ILE A 714 -20.47 -4.28 -45.10
N GLY A 715 -21.48 -3.51 -44.69
CA GLY A 715 -22.80 -3.50 -45.32
C GLY A 715 -22.74 -3.16 -46.80
N GLN A 716 -22.05 -2.09 -47.19
CA GLN A 716 -21.86 -1.72 -48.61
C GLN A 716 -21.23 -2.84 -49.43
N ASN A 717 -20.14 -3.44 -48.93
CA ASN A 717 -19.49 -4.56 -49.61
C ASN A 717 -20.43 -5.77 -49.74
N LEU A 718 -21.25 -6.04 -48.73
CA LEU A 718 -22.25 -7.10 -48.77
C LEU A 718 -23.37 -6.80 -49.78
N PHE A 719 -23.83 -5.56 -49.89
CA PHE A 719 -24.80 -5.12 -50.91
C PHE A 719 -24.25 -5.30 -52.33
N GLU A 720 -22.97 -5.02 -52.55
CA GLU A 720 -22.31 -5.27 -53.84
C GLU A 720 -22.24 -6.77 -54.18
N ILE A 721 -22.06 -7.62 -53.18
CA ILE A 721 -21.97 -9.08 -53.33
C ILE A 721 -23.35 -9.69 -53.60
N ILE A 722 -24.35 -9.37 -52.77
CA ILE A 722 -25.67 -10.00 -52.82
C ILE A 722 -26.53 -9.43 -53.95
N GLN A 723 -26.26 -8.17 -54.36
CA GLN A 723 -27.09 -7.41 -55.29
C GLN A 723 -28.60 -7.60 -55.01
N PRO A 724 -29.05 -7.36 -53.76
CA PRO A 724 -30.44 -7.59 -53.43
C PRO A 724 -31.32 -6.71 -54.32
N PRO A 725 -32.51 -7.18 -54.72
CA PRO A 725 -33.42 -6.35 -55.49
C PRO A 725 -33.66 -5.08 -54.69
N LEU A 726 -33.18 -3.95 -55.21
CA LEU A 726 -33.45 -2.62 -54.68
C LEU A 726 -34.93 -2.32 -54.94
N GLY A 727 -35.79 -2.95 -54.15
CA GLY A 727 -37.14 -2.47 -53.97
C GLY A 727 -37.00 -1.04 -53.50
N LYS A 728 -37.56 -0.08 -54.26
CA LYS A 728 -37.76 1.25 -53.72
C LYS A 728 -38.52 1.06 -52.41
N LEU A 729 -37.90 1.37 -51.28
CA LEU A 729 -38.66 1.69 -50.08
C LEU A 729 -39.62 2.77 -50.55
N SER A 730 -40.91 2.44 -50.62
CA SER A 730 -41.90 3.42 -51.00
C SER A 730 -41.89 4.45 -49.87
N ASP A 731 -41.35 5.63 -50.14
CA ASP A 731 -41.41 6.81 -49.26
C ASP A 731 -42.85 7.30 -49.00
N TYR A 732 -43.85 6.50 -49.38
CA TYR A 732 -45.23 6.70 -49.00
C TYR A 732 -45.51 5.85 -47.77
N GLU A 733 -45.28 6.44 -46.60
CA GLU A 733 -46.02 6.04 -45.41
C GLU A 733 -47.51 6.20 -45.75
N ASN A 734 -48.20 5.07 -45.97
CA ASN A 734 -49.65 5.07 -46.09
C ASN A 734 -50.19 5.64 -44.78
N GLN A 735 -51.00 6.71 -44.84
CA GLN A 735 -51.65 7.30 -43.66
C GLN A 735 -52.34 6.23 -42.80
N GLU A 736 -52.87 5.18 -43.43
CA GLU A 736 -53.49 4.07 -42.71
C GLU A 736 -52.48 3.28 -41.85
N THR A 737 -51.25 3.09 -42.33
CA THR A 737 -50.19 2.42 -41.57
C THR A 737 -49.71 3.28 -40.40
N ILE A 738 -49.57 4.60 -40.60
CA ILE A 738 -49.23 5.54 -39.53
C ILE A 738 -50.32 5.53 -38.45
N LEU A 739 -51.59 5.62 -38.85
CA LEU A 739 -52.72 5.58 -37.92
C LEU A 739 -52.78 4.25 -37.16
N ARG A 740 -52.52 3.12 -37.81
CA ARG A 740 -52.42 1.82 -37.13
C ARG A 740 -51.24 1.75 -36.16
N ALA A 741 -50.10 2.35 -36.49
CA ALA A 741 -48.95 2.40 -35.61
C ALA A 741 -49.22 3.27 -34.37
N ILE A 742 -49.80 4.45 -34.55
CA ILE A 742 -50.22 5.35 -33.45
C ILE A 742 -51.24 4.64 -32.54
N GLU A 743 -52.23 3.95 -33.13
CA GLU A 743 -53.25 3.24 -32.35
C GLU A 743 -52.66 2.04 -31.61
N PHE A 744 -51.74 1.30 -32.23
CA PHE A 744 -51.01 0.23 -31.56
C PHE A 744 -50.18 0.76 -30.39
N GLU A 745 -49.47 1.88 -30.58
CA GLU A 745 -48.65 2.52 -29.56
C GLU A 745 -49.52 3.02 -28.39
N ARG A 746 -50.69 3.60 -28.68
CA ARG A 746 -51.69 3.97 -27.67
C ARG A 746 -52.14 2.76 -26.84
N ILE A 747 -52.53 1.66 -27.51
CA ILE A 747 -52.95 0.41 -26.84
C ILE A 747 -51.82 -0.18 -26.00
N LEU A 748 -50.59 -0.15 -26.51
CA LEU A 748 -49.40 -0.64 -25.82
C LEU A 748 -49.17 0.14 -24.52
N PHE A 749 -49.22 1.47 -24.56
CA PHE A 749 -49.03 2.30 -23.38
C PHE A 749 -50.19 2.18 -22.37
N GLU A 750 -51.44 2.11 -22.84
CA GLU A 750 -52.57 1.82 -21.95
C GLU A 750 -52.43 0.45 -21.26
N THR A 751 -51.95 -0.55 -21.99
CA THR A 751 -51.72 -1.89 -21.44
C THR A 751 -50.57 -1.87 -20.44
N ALA A 752 -49.44 -1.25 -20.76
CA ALA A 752 -48.30 -1.12 -19.87
C ALA A 752 -48.66 -0.37 -18.56
N SER A 753 -49.50 0.66 -18.65
CA SER A 753 -49.98 1.41 -17.48
C SER A 753 -50.85 0.55 -16.54
N LYS A 754 -51.68 -0.37 -17.07
CA LYS A 754 -52.43 -1.34 -16.26
C LYS A 754 -51.53 -2.27 -15.44
N TYR A 755 -50.28 -2.47 -15.87
CA TYR A 755 -49.26 -3.25 -15.14
C TYR A 755 -48.28 -2.38 -14.33
N GLY A 756 -48.59 -1.09 -14.13
CA GLY A 756 -47.82 -0.19 -13.27
C GLY A 756 -46.59 0.44 -13.93
N ILE A 757 -46.42 0.30 -15.25
CA ILE A 757 -45.31 0.89 -16.00
C ILE A 757 -45.69 2.32 -16.39
N ARG A 758 -45.03 3.33 -15.79
CA ARG A 758 -45.24 4.75 -16.14
C ARG A 758 -44.43 5.12 -17.39
N THR A 759 -45.13 5.35 -18.50
CA THR A 759 -44.55 5.90 -19.73
C THR A 759 -44.97 7.36 -19.86
N THR A 760 -44.07 8.30 -19.55
CA THR A 760 -44.33 9.74 -19.62
C THR A 760 -44.27 10.23 -21.07
N TYR A 761 -45.36 10.81 -21.58
CA TYR A 761 -45.33 11.69 -22.75
C TYR A 761 -45.35 13.14 -22.27
N TYR A 762 -44.41 13.95 -22.77
CA TYR A 762 -44.33 15.40 -22.58
C TYR A 762 -45.49 16.07 -23.33
N GLU A 763 -46.48 16.57 -22.59
CA GLU A 763 -47.38 17.63 -23.08
C GLU A 763 -46.75 18.97 -22.69
N ASP A 764 -45.86 19.50 -23.52
CA ASP A 764 -45.50 20.93 -23.63
C ASP A 764 -44.34 21.10 -24.65
N ILE A 765 -44.65 20.98 -25.95
CA ILE A 765 -43.99 21.69 -27.07
C ILE A 765 -45.04 22.00 -28.14
#